data_AF-A0A1M4Z4A8-F1
#
_entry.id   AF-A0A1M4Z4A8-F1
#
_cell.length_a   1.000
_cell.length_b   1.000
_cell.length_c   1.000
_cell.angle_alpha   90.00
_cell.angle_beta   90.00
_cell.angle_gamma   90.00
#
_symmetry.space_group_name_H-M   'P 1'
#
loop_
_entity.id
_entity.type
_entity.pdbx_description
1 polymer ?
#
loop_
_entity_poly.entity_id
_entity_poly.type
_entity_poly.pdbx_seq_one_letter_code
_entity_poly.pdbx_strand_id
1 'polypeptide(L)'
;MARRVRQYTGPYERWVFGKNLGRPFSFPAIRNWSSRYFAALMDSPTALPDVSTVKFRAEPGVPVERVDIRYPPLWNDGQGLSVRPFCFYDPAAEEEPASTSIEDWIDMLLELLDQHIDNFDASSDNRARPRYRINFPINPATWTQDYDPAGPVGDFAPQVTPPKAIIAVIDDGIPFANRTYLNSAGKTRISNCWLQSARSPGAGAVPFGRELSNGEIDALRTEHGRDEKAIYYAAGAIDADLPEMGNYLLRETTHGAHILSTAAGKTLGKSQEPSQDDIEIIAVQLPNTIAWDTSGFGKEMYMLSALHYVFERAKRIAEAHGIAELPLVVNFSYGWSGGRHDGQSEMDTAIQELLESRRALAPTYLVMPSGNTYLDKMHANFQESEFANDEISIGWQVQPDDRTSSYVEMWLPEGLDPDGYTFEVTPPRGVSFDATPSLALRGAPRFPRGDPRNFVNLRVGGAAVGQLSVDKNRGTRWRAMVALAPSMPLKMPNDDPPRWAASGRWTLTLKRTAAADRLPEGGYINVWAQRDDDPSELRTGGRQSYLVELDKAPTQKPALPEYKQPLSLVRGFGSMNGVANAELVTRVAGYIQSTGQPAPYSSAGGLLNTNGPAPEIWGQHVDICAVSDRSPVLPGTVAQGVYSGARSILIGTSGAAPQVARSIVRALADGLDPMSGMATQVYNYENPIKNVHLKARLGTYKSPPLWAGE
;
A
#
# COMPACT_ATOMS: atom_id res chain seq x y z
N MET A 1 12.70 -31.89 10.43
CA MET A 1 12.27 -31.21 9.20
C MET A 1 12.01 -29.75 9.57
N ALA A 2 12.71 -28.78 8.99
CA ALA A 2 12.40 -27.37 9.28
C ALA A 2 11.01 -27.06 8.72
N ARG A 3 10.08 -26.61 9.57
CA ARG A 3 8.72 -26.16 9.20
C ARG A 3 8.80 -25.23 7.98
N ARG A 4 8.12 -25.58 6.88
CA ARG A 4 8.34 -25.05 5.52
C ARG A 4 7.83 -23.59 5.36
N VAL A 5 7.13 -23.01 6.34
CA VAL A 5 6.66 -21.62 6.29
C VAL A 5 7.85 -20.72 6.40
N ARG A 6 8.82 -21.10 7.23
CA ARG A 6 10.14 -20.48 7.27
C ARG A 6 10.87 -20.56 5.91
N GLN A 7 10.52 -21.54 5.08
CA GLN A 7 10.99 -21.69 3.70
C GLN A 7 10.19 -20.88 2.67
N TYR A 8 9.12 -20.15 3.02
CA TYR A 8 8.50 -19.14 2.14
C TYR A 8 8.44 -17.71 2.75
N THR A 9 8.61 -17.55 4.07
CA THR A 9 8.60 -16.22 4.70
C THR A 9 9.75 -15.36 4.18
N GLY A 10 9.41 -14.26 3.53
CA GLY A 10 10.34 -13.19 3.21
C GLY A 10 10.78 -12.41 4.45
N PRO A 11 11.63 -11.38 4.26
CA PRO A 11 12.12 -10.54 5.34
C PRO A 11 11.07 -9.95 6.26
N TYR A 12 9.98 -9.41 5.70
CA TYR A 12 8.91 -8.80 6.49
C TYR A 12 8.09 -9.85 7.24
N GLU A 13 7.66 -10.90 6.55
CA GLU A 13 6.86 -11.98 7.12
C GLU A 13 7.60 -12.62 8.31
N ARG A 14 8.91 -12.86 8.15
CA ARG A 14 9.75 -13.41 9.22
C ARG A 14 9.78 -12.50 10.46
N TRP A 15 9.96 -11.20 10.26
CA TRP A 15 10.01 -10.24 11.36
C TRP A 15 8.64 -10.15 12.03
N VAL A 16 7.60 -9.82 11.26
CA VAL A 16 6.26 -9.50 11.75
C VAL A 16 5.57 -10.71 12.40
N PHE A 17 5.76 -11.93 11.88
CA PHE A 17 5.14 -13.14 12.42
C PHE A 17 6.04 -13.92 13.40
N GLY A 18 7.34 -13.61 13.46
CA GLY A 18 8.25 -14.30 14.34
C GLY A 18 7.99 -13.99 15.83
N LYS A 19 7.53 -14.99 16.59
CA LYS A 19 7.27 -14.86 18.06
C LYS A 19 8.46 -14.26 18.82
N ASN A 20 9.67 -14.70 18.50
CA ASN A 20 10.91 -14.26 19.16
C ASN A 20 11.57 -13.06 18.45
N LEU A 21 10.85 -12.37 17.54
CA LEU A 21 11.35 -11.32 16.65
C LEU A 21 10.45 -10.07 16.67
N GLY A 22 9.74 -9.73 15.60
CA GLY A 22 8.91 -8.52 15.53
C GLY A 22 7.49 -8.70 16.05
N ARG A 23 6.96 -9.94 16.11
CA ARG A 23 5.54 -10.19 16.46
C ARG A 23 5.05 -9.54 17.76
N PRO A 24 5.82 -9.50 18.85
CA PRO A 24 5.38 -8.80 20.06
C PRO A 24 5.12 -7.30 19.88
N PHE A 25 5.68 -6.71 18.82
CA PHE A 25 5.61 -5.28 18.50
C PHE A 25 4.70 -4.97 17.31
N SER A 26 4.07 -5.98 16.70
CA SER A 26 3.15 -5.78 15.59
C SER A 26 1.77 -5.32 16.08
N PHE A 27 0.90 -4.97 15.13
CA PHE A 27 -0.48 -4.57 15.43
C PHE A 27 -1.23 -5.65 16.22
N PRO A 28 -2.22 -5.29 17.06
CA PRO A 28 -2.95 -6.23 17.92
C PRO A 28 -3.47 -7.48 17.19
N ALA A 29 -3.98 -7.32 15.96
CA ALA A 29 -4.46 -8.41 15.12
C ALA A 29 -3.40 -9.50 14.87
N ILE A 30 -2.14 -9.10 14.73
CA ILE A 30 -1.00 -10.01 14.56
C ILE A 30 -0.39 -10.38 15.92
N ARG A 31 -0.21 -9.42 16.82
CA ARG A 31 0.44 -9.62 18.13
C ARG A 31 -0.30 -10.63 19.00
N ASN A 32 -1.61 -10.48 19.11
CA ASN A 32 -2.45 -11.27 20.02
C ASN A 32 -2.80 -12.65 19.42
N TRP A 33 -2.58 -12.84 18.12
CA TRP A 33 -2.69 -14.10 17.41
C TRP A 33 -3.93 -14.94 17.77
N SER A 34 -5.13 -14.38 17.62
CA SER A 34 -6.39 -15.06 17.94
C SER A 34 -7.18 -15.50 16.69
N SER A 35 -6.82 -15.02 15.49
CA SER A 35 -7.55 -15.36 14.27
C SER A 35 -7.04 -16.64 13.60
N ARG A 36 -7.97 -17.34 12.95
CA ARG A 36 -7.77 -18.52 12.11
C ARG A 36 -8.09 -18.28 10.63
N TYR A 37 -8.42 -17.04 10.29
CA TYR A 37 -8.79 -16.59 8.95
C TYR A 37 -7.65 -15.73 8.43
N PHE A 38 -7.13 -16.08 7.26
CA PHE A 38 -5.94 -15.47 6.71
C PHE A 38 -6.19 -14.91 5.32
N ALA A 39 -5.34 -13.95 5.00
CA ALA A 39 -5.22 -13.33 3.70
C ALA A 39 -3.86 -13.69 3.11
N ALA A 40 -3.78 -13.82 1.80
CA ALA A 40 -2.52 -13.95 1.11
C ALA A 40 -2.59 -13.40 -0.33
N LEU A 41 -1.41 -13.13 -0.88
CA LEU A 41 -1.21 -12.97 -2.31
C LEU A 41 -0.52 -14.19 -2.89
N MET A 42 -0.94 -14.58 -4.07
CA MET A 42 -0.25 -15.52 -4.93
C MET A 42 0.33 -14.78 -6.13
N ASP A 43 1.61 -14.98 -6.44
CA ASP A 43 2.29 -14.54 -7.66
C ASP A 43 2.70 -15.78 -8.46
N SER A 44 1.97 -16.04 -9.54
CA SER A 44 2.11 -17.23 -10.38
C SER A 44 1.65 -16.94 -11.81
N PRO A 45 2.42 -17.32 -12.85
CA PRO A 45 1.96 -17.19 -14.23
C PRO A 45 0.83 -18.19 -14.58
N THR A 46 0.62 -19.22 -13.75
CA THR A 46 -0.40 -20.25 -13.98
C THR A 46 -1.80 -19.72 -13.63
N ALA A 47 -2.84 -20.28 -14.23
CA ALA A 47 -4.24 -19.99 -13.89
C ALA A 47 -4.55 -20.32 -12.42
N LEU A 48 -5.59 -19.68 -11.88
CA LEU A 48 -6.08 -19.97 -10.53
C LEU A 48 -6.55 -21.42 -10.43
N PRO A 49 -6.18 -22.15 -9.38
CA PRO A 49 -6.81 -23.42 -9.11
C PRO A 49 -8.30 -23.21 -8.83
N ASP A 50 -9.14 -24.15 -9.25
CA ASP A 50 -10.54 -24.17 -8.86
C ASP A 50 -10.64 -24.44 -7.35
N VAL A 51 -10.84 -23.39 -6.56
CA VAL A 51 -10.87 -23.46 -5.09
C VAL A 51 -11.91 -24.42 -4.53
N SER A 52 -12.96 -24.75 -5.28
CA SER A 52 -13.94 -25.78 -4.87
C SER A 52 -13.31 -27.18 -4.79
N THR A 53 -12.22 -27.40 -5.54
CA THR A 53 -11.46 -28.66 -5.58
C THR A 53 -10.26 -28.66 -4.63
N VAL A 54 -9.84 -27.49 -4.15
CA VAL A 54 -8.67 -27.31 -3.27
C VAL A 54 -9.07 -27.62 -1.82
N LYS A 55 -9.24 -28.92 -1.52
CA LYS A 55 -9.65 -29.40 -0.19
C LYS A 55 -8.55 -30.25 0.43
N PHE A 56 -8.11 -29.85 1.63
CA PHE A 56 -7.18 -30.69 2.39
C PHE A 56 -7.92 -31.87 3.02
N ARG A 57 -7.51 -33.11 2.68
CA ARG A 57 -7.95 -34.35 3.36
C ARG A 57 -6.86 -34.83 4.31
N ALA A 58 -7.21 -35.05 5.57
CA ALA A 58 -6.25 -35.47 6.60
C ALA A 58 -5.54 -36.79 6.28
N GLU A 59 -6.26 -37.77 5.73
CA GLU A 59 -5.73 -39.09 5.34
C GLU A 59 -6.56 -39.71 4.19
N PRO A 60 -6.00 -40.67 3.43
CA PRO A 60 -6.76 -41.41 2.41
C PRO A 60 -7.97 -42.13 3.04
N GLY A 61 -9.18 -41.78 2.60
CA GLY A 61 -10.42 -42.43 3.04
C GLY A 61 -11.19 -41.73 4.16
N VAL A 62 -10.72 -40.58 4.67
CA VAL A 62 -11.40 -39.81 5.72
C VAL A 62 -12.02 -38.53 5.13
N PRO A 63 -13.29 -38.17 5.47
CA PRO A 63 -14.03 -37.08 4.82
C PRO A 63 -13.77 -35.66 5.38
N VAL A 64 -12.67 -35.41 6.10
CA VAL A 64 -12.45 -34.10 6.75
C VAL A 64 -11.77 -33.11 5.78
N GLU A 65 -12.44 -31.99 5.50
CA GLU A 65 -11.89 -30.81 4.83
C GLU A 65 -11.22 -29.92 5.88
N ARG A 66 -9.92 -29.60 5.72
CA ARG A 66 -9.20 -28.76 6.71
C ARG A 66 -8.84 -27.34 6.28
N VAL A 67 -9.12 -26.96 5.03
CA VAL A 67 -8.93 -25.57 4.60
C VAL A 67 -10.00 -25.23 3.57
N ASP A 68 -10.69 -24.12 3.77
CA ASP A 68 -11.55 -23.46 2.78
C ASP A 68 -10.78 -22.25 2.23
N ILE A 69 -10.69 -22.15 0.90
CA ILE A 69 -10.01 -21.07 0.18
C ILE A 69 -11.06 -20.30 -0.62
N ARG A 70 -10.99 -18.98 -0.56
CA ARG A 70 -11.89 -18.09 -1.27
C ARG A 70 -11.13 -17.00 -1.98
N TYR A 71 -11.49 -16.79 -3.24
CA TYR A 71 -11.13 -15.57 -3.94
C TYR A 71 -12.14 -14.48 -3.58
N PRO A 72 -11.74 -13.20 -3.51
CA PRO A 72 -12.71 -12.09 -3.55
C PRO A 72 -13.36 -12.03 -4.95
N PRO A 73 -14.35 -11.14 -5.19
CA PRO A 73 -14.92 -10.94 -6.53
C PRO A 73 -13.84 -10.48 -7.52
N LEU A 74 -13.24 -11.44 -8.22
CA LEU A 74 -12.19 -11.17 -9.19
C LEU A 74 -12.82 -10.72 -10.50
N TRP A 75 -12.49 -9.52 -10.95
CA TRP A 75 -12.83 -9.09 -12.30
C TRP A 75 -12.32 -10.10 -13.34
N ASN A 76 -13.22 -10.52 -14.25
CA ASN A 76 -13.01 -11.58 -15.25
C ASN A 76 -12.41 -12.87 -14.66
N ASP A 77 -12.86 -13.27 -13.46
CA ASP A 77 -12.45 -14.49 -12.76
C ASP A 77 -10.93 -14.59 -12.54
N GLY A 78 -10.22 -13.46 -12.55
CA GLY A 78 -8.76 -13.39 -12.39
C GLY A 78 -7.98 -13.93 -13.58
N GLN A 79 -8.61 -14.11 -14.75
CA GLN A 79 -7.94 -14.56 -15.97
C GLN A 79 -6.90 -13.55 -16.46
N GLY A 80 -5.77 -14.05 -16.96
CA GLY A 80 -4.71 -13.21 -17.55
C GLY A 80 -3.83 -12.46 -16.56
N LEU A 81 -4.08 -12.56 -15.25
CA LEU A 81 -3.27 -11.92 -14.21
C LEU A 81 -2.19 -12.86 -13.70
N SER A 82 -1.06 -12.37 -13.22
CA SER A 82 -0.04 -13.18 -12.54
C SER A 82 -0.19 -13.13 -11.03
N VAL A 83 -0.64 -12.00 -10.48
CA VAL A 83 -0.80 -11.79 -9.04
C VAL A 83 -2.27 -11.75 -8.65
N ARG A 84 -2.67 -12.59 -7.68
CA ARG A 84 -4.07 -12.68 -7.24
C ARG A 84 -4.21 -12.69 -5.71
N PRO A 85 -5.22 -12.01 -5.16
CA PRO A 85 -5.56 -12.07 -3.75
C PRO A 85 -6.44 -13.29 -3.45
N PHE A 86 -6.23 -13.90 -2.29
CA PHE A 86 -7.12 -14.93 -1.78
C PHE A 86 -7.14 -14.90 -0.25
N CYS A 87 -8.17 -15.51 0.32
CA CYS A 87 -8.29 -15.72 1.75
C CYS A 87 -8.60 -17.18 2.05
N PHE A 88 -8.30 -17.61 3.27
CA PHE A 88 -8.48 -18.99 3.66
C PHE A 88 -8.72 -19.13 5.16
N TYR A 89 -9.40 -20.20 5.57
CA TYR A 89 -9.54 -20.57 6.98
C TYR A 89 -9.62 -22.09 7.16
N ASP A 90 -9.39 -22.54 8.40
CA ASP A 90 -9.50 -23.95 8.79
C ASP A 90 -10.80 -24.19 9.58
N PRO A 91 -11.76 -24.96 9.03
CA PRO A 91 -13.02 -25.29 9.71
C PRO A 91 -12.88 -26.34 10.83
N ALA A 92 -11.83 -27.17 10.85
CA ALA A 92 -11.71 -28.30 11.79
C ALA A 92 -11.13 -27.91 13.16
N ALA A 93 -10.51 -26.74 13.28
CA ALA A 93 -9.92 -26.27 14.53
C ALA A 93 -10.97 -25.87 15.60
N GLU A 94 -12.27 -25.78 15.27
CA GLU A 94 -13.34 -25.54 16.25
C GLU A 94 -13.48 -26.70 17.25
N GLU A 95 -13.12 -27.92 16.86
CA GLU A 95 -13.35 -29.13 17.67
C GLU A 95 -12.09 -29.64 18.41
N GLU A 96 -10.88 -29.34 17.92
CA GLU A 96 -9.61 -29.76 18.54
C GLU A 96 -8.62 -28.58 18.73
N PRO A 97 -8.42 -28.07 19.97
CA PRO A 97 -7.46 -26.98 20.24
C PRO A 97 -5.97 -27.40 20.17
N ALA A 98 -5.67 -28.63 19.70
CA ALA A 98 -4.36 -29.28 19.84
C ALA A 98 -3.36 -28.99 18.70
N SER A 99 -3.64 -28.08 17.77
CA SER A 99 -2.65 -27.69 16.75
C SER A 99 -1.49 -26.92 17.40
N THR A 100 -0.26 -27.43 17.21
CA THR A 100 0.94 -26.95 17.92
C THR A 100 1.59 -25.69 17.33
N SER A 101 1.16 -25.21 16.15
CA SER A 101 1.42 -23.84 15.67
C SER A 101 0.73 -23.57 14.33
N ILE A 102 0.34 -22.32 14.11
CA ILE A 102 -0.18 -21.83 12.83
C ILE A 102 0.80 -21.94 11.66
N GLU A 103 2.10 -21.95 11.96
CA GLU A 103 3.16 -22.18 10.97
C GLU A 103 2.94 -23.55 10.31
N ASP A 104 2.45 -24.55 11.04
CA ASP A 104 2.17 -25.89 10.50
C ASP A 104 0.96 -25.91 9.55
N TRP A 105 -0.06 -25.07 9.78
CA TRP A 105 -1.26 -25.02 8.92
C TRP A 105 -1.01 -24.28 7.61
N ILE A 106 -0.41 -23.10 7.73
CA ILE A 106 0.04 -22.33 6.56
C ILE A 106 0.99 -23.19 5.72
N ASP A 107 1.84 -23.99 6.38
CA ASP A 107 2.72 -24.95 5.73
C ASP A 107 1.99 -25.92 4.81
N MET A 108 0.95 -26.55 5.35
CA MET A 108 0.15 -27.53 4.65
C MET A 108 -0.63 -26.92 3.49
N LEU A 109 -1.20 -25.71 3.68
CA LEU A 109 -1.91 -25.00 2.63
C LEU A 109 -0.98 -24.67 1.46
N LEU A 110 0.17 -24.06 1.74
CA LEU A 110 1.12 -23.70 0.69
C LEU A 110 1.64 -24.94 -0.04
N GLU A 111 1.80 -26.07 0.66
CA GLU A 111 2.13 -27.36 0.02
C GLU A 111 1.03 -27.86 -0.92
N LEU A 112 -0.24 -27.71 -0.58
CA LEU A 112 -1.33 -28.19 -1.42
C LEU A 112 -1.51 -27.29 -2.65
N LEU A 113 -1.37 -25.97 -2.50
CA LEU A 113 -1.37 -25.04 -3.62
C LEU A 113 -0.18 -25.29 -4.56
N ASP A 114 1.02 -25.56 -4.01
CA ASP A 114 2.18 -26.00 -4.80
C ASP A 114 1.86 -27.28 -5.62
N GLN A 115 1.17 -28.26 -5.04
CA GLN A 115 0.81 -29.51 -5.73
C GLN A 115 -0.20 -29.30 -6.88
N HIS A 116 -1.12 -28.36 -6.74
CA HIS A 116 -2.14 -28.08 -7.77
C HIS A 116 -1.63 -27.17 -8.90
N ILE A 117 -0.58 -26.40 -8.66
CA ILE A 117 -0.08 -25.36 -9.58
C ILE A 117 1.29 -25.75 -10.19
N ASP A 118 1.79 -26.96 -9.91
CA ASP A 118 3.10 -27.46 -10.37
C ASP A 118 3.22 -27.47 -11.91
N ASN A 119 3.89 -26.46 -12.47
CA ASN A 119 4.31 -26.42 -13.88
C ASN A 119 5.83 -26.64 -13.98
N PHE A 120 6.22 -27.57 -14.85
CA PHE A 120 7.62 -27.89 -15.14
C PHE A 120 8.09 -27.01 -16.31
N ASP A 121 9.01 -26.08 -16.07
CA ASP A 121 9.69 -25.40 -17.16
C ASP A 121 10.83 -26.30 -17.66
N ALA A 122 10.59 -26.94 -18.80
CA ALA A 122 11.54 -27.87 -19.41
C ALA A 122 12.85 -27.19 -19.87
N SER A 123 12.89 -25.86 -19.94
CA SER A 123 14.04 -25.10 -20.45
C SER A 123 15.07 -24.72 -19.38
N SER A 124 14.69 -24.69 -18.10
CA SER A 124 15.53 -24.19 -17.00
C SER A 124 15.86 -25.22 -15.93
N ASP A 125 15.39 -26.46 -16.07
CA ASP A 125 15.47 -27.56 -15.06
C ASP A 125 14.97 -27.14 -13.66
N ASN A 126 14.21 -26.03 -13.59
CA ASN A 126 13.70 -25.42 -12.38
C ASN A 126 12.18 -25.37 -12.45
N ARG A 127 11.50 -25.85 -11.41
CA ARG A 127 10.04 -25.72 -11.32
C ARG A 127 9.69 -24.23 -11.19
N ALA A 128 8.88 -23.69 -12.09
CA ALA A 128 8.32 -22.34 -11.95
C ALA A 128 7.25 -22.39 -10.84
N ARG A 129 7.70 -22.30 -9.59
CA ARG A 129 6.81 -22.44 -8.43
C ARG A 129 6.13 -21.10 -8.12
N PRO A 130 4.83 -21.11 -7.76
CA PRO A 130 4.16 -19.92 -7.26
C PRO A 130 4.89 -19.32 -6.06
N ARG A 131 4.84 -18.00 -5.94
CA ARG A 131 5.26 -17.28 -4.73
C ARG A 131 4.01 -16.94 -3.94
N TYR A 132 4.10 -17.05 -2.62
CA TYR A 132 3.01 -16.68 -1.72
C TYR A 132 3.50 -15.71 -0.66
N ARG A 133 2.67 -14.72 -0.36
CA ARG A 133 2.93 -13.75 0.70
C ARG A 133 1.72 -13.70 1.62
N ILE A 134 1.96 -13.87 2.91
CA ILE A 134 0.90 -13.91 3.91
C ILE A 134 0.66 -12.48 4.39
N ASN A 135 -0.61 -12.15 4.45
CA ASN A 135 -1.10 -10.81 4.75
C ASN A 135 -1.76 -10.76 6.13
N PHE A 136 -2.29 -9.60 6.50
CA PHE A 136 -3.01 -9.41 7.76
C PHE A 136 -4.13 -10.45 7.93
N PRO A 137 -4.29 -11.03 9.13
CA PRO A 137 -5.40 -11.93 9.39
C PRO A 137 -6.74 -11.21 9.21
N ILE A 138 -7.77 -11.99 8.88
CA ILE A 138 -9.16 -11.54 8.79
C ILE A 138 -9.81 -11.77 10.15
N ASN A 139 -10.65 -10.85 10.62
CA ASN A 139 -11.37 -11.06 11.87
C ASN A 139 -12.49 -12.11 11.66
N PRO A 140 -12.61 -13.15 12.51
CA PRO A 140 -13.66 -14.17 12.36
C PRO A 140 -15.07 -13.59 12.22
N ALA A 141 -15.38 -12.49 12.92
CA ALA A 141 -16.69 -11.85 12.89
C ALA A 141 -17.04 -11.23 11.53
N THR A 142 -16.04 -11.02 10.67
CA THR A 142 -16.23 -10.45 9.33
C THR A 142 -16.33 -11.51 8.26
N TRP A 143 -16.06 -12.79 8.57
CA TRP A 143 -16.10 -13.86 7.59
C TRP A 143 -17.54 -14.14 7.13
N THR A 144 -17.77 -14.17 5.81
CA THR A 144 -19.09 -14.49 5.25
C THR A 144 -19.34 -15.98 5.32
N GLN A 145 -20.45 -16.45 5.87
CA GLN A 145 -20.71 -17.90 5.98
C GLN A 145 -21.08 -18.46 4.60
N ASP A 146 -22.13 -17.91 3.99
CA ASP A 146 -22.65 -18.32 2.69
C ASP A 146 -22.11 -17.39 1.60
N TYR A 147 -20.86 -17.62 1.21
CA TYR A 147 -20.18 -16.81 0.21
C TYR A 147 -20.49 -17.26 -1.23
N ASP A 148 -21.03 -16.35 -2.04
CA ASP A 148 -21.24 -16.56 -3.47
C ASP A 148 -20.77 -15.33 -4.28
N PRO A 149 -19.57 -15.35 -4.89
CA PRO A 149 -19.07 -14.24 -5.69
C PRO A 149 -19.98 -13.89 -6.88
N ALA A 150 -20.68 -14.88 -7.46
CA ALA A 150 -21.54 -14.71 -8.62
C ALA A 150 -22.97 -14.30 -8.23
N GLY A 151 -23.30 -14.40 -6.94
CA GLY A 151 -24.61 -14.08 -6.41
C GLY A 151 -25.01 -12.63 -6.68
N PRO A 152 -26.33 -12.33 -6.78
CA PRO A 152 -26.81 -10.97 -6.93
C PRO A 152 -26.46 -10.14 -5.70
N VAL A 153 -26.16 -8.85 -5.91
CA VAL A 153 -26.02 -7.91 -4.79
C VAL A 153 -27.43 -7.56 -4.30
N GLY A 154 -27.72 -7.84 -3.03
CA GLY A 154 -29.03 -7.61 -2.41
C GLY A 154 -29.50 -6.17 -2.56
N ASP A 155 -30.78 -5.99 -2.89
CA ASP A 155 -31.46 -4.69 -3.08
C ASP A 155 -30.77 -3.71 -4.05
N PHE A 156 -29.87 -4.19 -4.91
CA PHE A 156 -29.28 -3.34 -5.95
C PHE A 156 -30.36 -2.87 -6.94
N ALA A 157 -30.44 -1.55 -7.12
CA ALA A 157 -31.42 -0.90 -7.99
C ALA A 157 -30.69 -0.09 -9.07
N PRO A 158 -30.62 -0.56 -10.33
CA PRO A 158 -30.03 0.20 -11.42
C PRO A 158 -30.68 1.60 -11.55
N GLN A 159 -29.88 2.61 -11.89
CA GLN A 159 -30.42 3.96 -12.11
C GLN A 159 -31.38 3.98 -13.30
N VAL A 160 -32.34 4.92 -13.32
CA VAL A 160 -33.28 5.02 -14.46
C VAL A 160 -32.56 5.39 -15.75
N THR A 161 -31.59 6.31 -15.65
CA THR A 161 -30.74 6.72 -16.76
C THR A 161 -29.38 6.06 -16.60
N PRO A 162 -28.83 5.42 -17.66
CA PRO A 162 -27.50 4.86 -17.59
C PRO A 162 -26.45 5.92 -17.21
N PRO A 163 -25.54 5.63 -16.26
CA PRO A 163 -24.42 6.52 -15.99
C PRO A 163 -23.48 6.56 -17.21
N LYS A 164 -22.77 7.68 -17.36
CA LYS A 164 -21.77 7.85 -18.42
C LYS A 164 -20.36 7.50 -17.98
N ALA A 165 -20.09 7.53 -16.67
CA ALA A 165 -18.82 7.15 -16.08
C ALA A 165 -19.01 6.71 -14.63
N ILE A 166 -17.98 6.09 -14.07
CA ILE A 166 -17.93 5.65 -12.68
C ILE A 166 -16.70 6.26 -12.02
N ILE A 167 -16.86 6.79 -10.81
CA ILE A 167 -15.74 7.11 -9.92
C ILE A 167 -15.73 6.15 -8.74
N ALA A 168 -14.56 5.58 -8.44
CA ALA A 168 -14.38 4.71 -7.31
C ALA A 168 -13.42 5.35 -6.28
N VAL A 169 -13.69 5.12 -5.00
CA VAL A 169 -12.81 5.56 -3.90
C VAL A 169 -12.50 4.38 -2.99
N ILE A 170 -11.21 4.08 -2.84
CA ILE A 170 -10.69 3.08 -1.90
C ILE A 170 -9.99 3.84 -0.77
N ASP A 171 -10.62 3.87 0.41
CA ASP A 171 -10.19 4.69 1.56
C ASP A 171 -10.62 4.09 2.92
N ASP A 172 -10.55 4.83 4.02
CA ASP A 172 -11.02 4.46 5.37
C ASP A 172 -12.08 5.42 5.89
N GLY A 173 -12.97 4.94 6.76
CA GLY A 173 -14.04 5.75 7.33
C GLY A 173 -14.88 6.46 6.26
N ILE A 174 -15.47 5.70 5.34
CA ILE A 174 -16.23 6.21 4.19
C ILE A 174 -17.65 6.62 4.62
N PRO A 175 -18.04 7.90 4.48
CA PRO A 175 -19.34 8.38 4.94
C PRO A 175 -20.45 8.18 3.89
N PHE A 176 -20.76 6.94 3.53
CA PHE A 176 -21.69 6.64 2.42
C PHE A 176 -23.11 7.23 2.58
N ALA A 177 -23.57 7.47 3.81
CA ALA A 177 -24.87 8.07 4.09
C ALA A 177 -24.95 9.60 3.89
N ASN A 178 -23.81 10.27 3.67
CA ASN A 178 -23.76 11.73 3.59
C ASN A 178 -24.58 12.25 2.39
N ARG A 179 -25.43 13.25 2.64
CA ARG A 179 -26.38 13.79 1.62
C ARG A 179 -25.70 14.44 0.43
N THR A 180 -24.41 14.70 0.50
CA THR A 180 -23.67 15.21 -0.66
C THR A 180 -23.57 14.21 -1.80
N TYR A 181 -23.78 12.92 -1.53
CA TYR A 181 -23.75 11.86 -2.52
C TYR A 181 -25.14 11.56 -3.10
N LEU A 182 -26.15 12.37 -2.82
CA LEU A 182 -27.48 12.21 -3.43
C LEU A 182 -27.51 12.83 -4.84
N ASN A 183 -28.26 12.18 -5.73
CA ASN A 183 -28.61 12.71 -7.04
C ASN A 183 -29.76 13.74 -6.94
N SER A 184 -30.14 14.36 -8.06
CA SER A 184 -31.26 15.32 -8.10
C SER A 184 -32.62 14.74 -7.68
N ALA A 185 -32.81 13.42 -7.78
CA ALA A 185 -34.00 12.71 -7.32
C ALA A 185 -33.97 12.36 -5.81
N GLY A 186 -32.88 12.70 -5.09
CA GLY A 186 -32.73 12.42 -3.66
C GLY A 186 -32.35 10.97 -3.32
N LYS A 187 -31.96 10.19 -4.33
CA LYS A 187 -31.42 8.82 -4.21
C LYS A 187 -29.90 8.84 -4.13
N THR A 188 -29.29 7.84 -3.50
CA THR A 188 -27.83 7.77 -3.42
C THR A 188 -27.20 7.56 -4.81
N ARG A 189 -26.06 8.23 -5.04
CA ARG A 189 -25.15 7.94 -6.17
C ARG A 189 -24.12 6.86 -5.83
N ILE A 190 -24.03 6.45 -4.57
CA ILE A 190 -23.21 5.30 -4.17
C ILE A 190 -23.95 4.04 -4.59
N SER A 191 -23.45 3.44 -5.66
CA SER A 191 -23.94 2.21 -6.26
C SER A 191 -23.68 1.01 -5.34
N ASN A 192 -22.42 0.89 -4.91
CA ASN A 192 -21.97 -0.15 -4.00
C ASN A 192 -20.93 0.40 -3.01
N CYS A 193 -20.96 -0.09 -1.78
CA CYS A 193 -19.95 0.19 -0.76
C CYS A 193 -19.52 -1.10 -0.05
N TRP A 194 -18.26 -1.51 -0.21
CA TRP A 194 -17.72 -2.65 0.53
C TRP A 194 -16.99 -2.20 1.79
N LEU A 195 -17.54 -2.55 2.95
CA LEU A 195 -16.94 -2.39 4.27
C LEU A 195 -16.15 -3.64 4.63
N GLN A 196 -14.85 -3.69 4.30
CA GLN A 196 -14.02 -4.90 4.41
C GLN A 196 -13.89 -5.44 5.85
N SER A 197 -14.05 -4.58 6.86
CA SER A 197 -13.97 -4.96 8.27
C SER A 197 -15.31 -4.97 8.99
N ALA A 198 -16.45 -4.85 8.30
CA ALA A 198 -17.77 -4.93 8.94
C ALA A 198 -18.11 -6.38 9.31
N ARG A 199 -19.00 -6.57 10.29
CA ARG A 199 -19.56 -7.92 10.53
C ARG A 199 -20.29 -8.40 9.29
N SER A 200 -20.07 -9.66 8.93
CA SER A 200 -20.79 -10.23 7.80
C SER A 200 -22.28 -10.39 8.14
N PRO A 201 -23.20 -10.11 7.21
CA PRO A 201 -24.63 -10.37 7.39
C PRO A 201 -25.01 -11.87 7.31
N GLY A 202 -24.05 -12.77 7.08
CA GLY A 202 -24.26 -14.22 6.93
C GLY A 202 -24.02 -14.66 5.49
N ALA A 203 -24.95 -14.36 4.59
CA ALA A 203 -24.81 -14.59 3.15
C ALA A 203 -24.33 -13.32 2.43
N GLY A 204 -23.49 -13.46 1.40
CA GLY A 204 -23.03 -12.29 0.67
C GLY A 204 -22.11 -12.57 -0.51
N ALA A 205 -21.96 -11.55 -1.37
CA ALA A 205 -21.13 -11.60 -2.57
C ALA A 205 -19.67 -11.15 -2.34
N VAL A 206 -19.27 -10.97 -1.09
CA VAL A 206 -17.88 -10.67 -0.67
C VAL A 206 -17.44 -11.70 0.39
N PRO A 207 -16.18 -12.16 0.37
CA PRO A 207 -15.75 -13.27 1.24
C PRO A 207 -15.63 -12.87 2.71
N PHE A 208 -15.49 -11.58 2.97
CA PHE A 208 -15.45 -10.98 4.29
C PHE A 208 -15.98 -9.55 4.25
N GLY A 209 -16.33 -9.02 5.42
CA GLY A 209 -16.90 -7.70 5.54
C GLY A 209 -18.40 -7.71 5.20
N ARG A 210 -18.91 -6.52 4.86
CA ARG A 210 -20.28 -6.32 4.37
C ARG A 210 -20.25 -5.46 3.12
N GLU A 211 -20.99 -5.88 2.11
CA GLU A 211 -21.33 -5.03 0.97
C GLU A 211 -22.67 -4.34 1.24
N LEU A 212 -22.77 -3.05 0.90
CA LEU A 212 -24.00 -2.26 0.89
C LEU A 212 -24.32 -1.85 -0.54
N SER A 213 -25.53 -2.14 -1.01
CA SER A 213 -26.04 -1.62 -2.28
C SER A 213 -26.69 -0.25 -2.14
N ASN A 214 -26.93 0.42 -3.27
CA ASN A 214 -27.67 1.68 -3.29
C ASN A 214 -29.08 1.57 -2.70
N GLY A 215 -29.80 0.46 -2.94
CA GLY A 215 -31.13 0.24 -2.39
C GLY A 215 -31.11 0.03 -0.89
N GLU A 216 -30.14 -0.71 -0.34
CA GLU A 216 -29.94 -0.81 1.11
C GLU A 216 -29.62 0.56 1.73
N ILE A 217 -28.72 1.33 1.12
CA ILE A 217 -28.37 2.68 1.61
C ILE A 217 -29.61 3.58 1.62
N ASP A 218 -30.41 3.57 0.56
CA ASP A 218 -31.63 4.37 0.50
C ASP A 218 -32.72 3.86 1.45
N ALA A 219 -32.82 2.55 1.69
CA ALA A 219 -33.73 1.98 2.69
C ALA A 219 -33.35 2.44 4.11
N LEU A 220 -32.07 2.36 4.48
CA LEU A 220 -31.56 2.87 5.76
C LEU A 220 -31.82 4.38 5.92
N ARG A 221 -31.69 5.14 4.83
CA ARG A 221 -32.02 6.58 4.84
C ARG A 221 -33.51 6.84 5.00
N THR A 222 -34.38 6.00 4.44
CA THR A 222 -35.83 6.09 4.65
C THR A 222 -36.18 5.76 6.10
N GLU A 223 -35.55 4.75 6.70
CA GLU A 223 -35.79 4.33 8.08
C GLU A 223 -35.32 5.36 9.11
N HIS A 224 -34.07 5.82 9.01
CA HIS A 224 -33.44 6.70 10.01
C HIS A 224 -33.49 8.19 9.64
N GLY A 225 -34.03 8.53 8.48
CA GLY A 225 -34.26 9.89 8.03
C GLY A 225 -32.98 10.72 7.95
N ARG A 226 -32.84 11.70 8.85
CA ARG A 226 -31.70 12.61 8.85
C ARG A 226 -30.55 12.22 9.79
N ASP A 227 -30.72 11.16 10.58
CA ASP A 227 -29.71 10.70 11.53
C ASP A 227 -28.70 9.77 10.85
N GLU A 228 -27.66 10.37 10.25
CA GLU A 228 -26.60 9.62 9.58
C GLU A 228 -25.80 8.75 10.55
N LYS A 229 -25.70 9.13 11.83
CA LYS A 229 -25.06 8.30 12.86
C LYS A 229 -25.84 7.01 13.07
N ALA A 230 -27.18 7.09 13.16
CA ALA A 230 -28.03 5.90 13.25
C ALA A 230 -27.89 5.00 12.01
N ILE A 231 -27.80 5.59 10.81
CA ILE A 231 -27.54 4.85 9.56
C ILE A 231 -26.22 4.09 9.64
N TYR A 232 -25.14 4.74 10.08
CA TYR A 232 -23.83 4.09 10.17
C TYR A 232 -23.81 2.94 11.18
N TYR A 233 -24.51 3.07 12.32
CA TYR A 233 -24.68 1.96 13.26
C TYR A 233 -25.48 0.80 12.65
N ALA A 234 -26.63 1.08 12.03
CA ALA A 234 -27.48 0.06 11.42
C ALA A 234 -26.79 -0.68 10.27
N ALA A 235 -25.91 0.02 9.54
CA ALA A 235 -25.08 -0.57 8.49
C ALA A 235 -23.90 -1.40 9.04
N GLY A 236 -23.56 -1.30 10.32
CA GLY A 236 -22.37 -1.93 10.89
C GLY A 236 -21.06 -1.21 10.53
N ALA A 237 -21.14 0.07 10.12
CA ALA A 237 -19.99 0.92 9.81
C ALA A 237 -19.39 1.61 11.05
N ILE A 238 -20.00 1.39 12.22
CA ILE A 238 -19.51 1.78 13.54
C ILE A 238 -19.67 0.56 14.45
N ASP A 239 -18.55 0.00 14.92
CA ASP A 239 -18.53 -1.15 15.82
C ASP A 239 -17.30 -1.07 16.74
N ALA A 240 -17.54 -0.73 18.02
CA ALA A 240 -16.49 -0.58 19.02
C ALA A 240 -15.84 -1.91 19.42
N ASP A 241 -16.55 -3.02 19.26
CA ASP A 241 -16.10 -4.36 19.63
C ASP A 241 -15.25 -5.01 18.52
N LEU A 242 -15.18 -4.36 17.36
CA LEU A 242 -14.44 -4.80 16.19
C LEU A 242 -13.35 -3.77 15.84
N PRO A 243 -12.12 -3.88 16.38
CA PRO A 243 -11.08 -2.85 16.25
C PRO A 243 -10.74 -2.44 14.82
N GLU A 244 -10.83 -3.38 13.87
CA GLU A 244 -10.62 -3.14 12.45
C GLU A 244 -11.71 -2.25 11.80
N MET A 245 -12.88 -2.13 12.43
CA MET A 245 -13.96 -1.20 12.07
C MET A 245 -13.98 0.01 13.01
N GLY A 246 -14.09 -0.23 14.33
CA GLY A 246 -14.01 0.79 15.36
C GLY A 246 -15.10 1.86 15.26
N ASN A 247 -14.77 3.04 15.79
CA ASN A 247 -15.70 4.16 15.97
C ASN A 247 -15.39 5.36 15.06
N TYR A 248 -14.69 5.15 13.94
CA TYR A 248 -14.13 6.24 13.13
C TYR A 248 -15.20 7.19 12.56
N LEU A 249 -16.32 6.65 12.11
CA LEU A 249 -17.44 7.46 11.62
C LEU A 249 -18.18 8.23 12.72
N LEU A 250 -17.83 8.10 14.01
CA LEU A 250 -18.31 9.01 15.05
C LEU A 250 -17.64 10.39 15.00
N ARG A 251 -16.54 10.52 14.27
CA ARG A 251 -15.81 11.78 14.12
C ARG A 251 -16.49 12.67 13.08
N GLU A 252 -16.26 13.97 13.18
CA GLU A 252 -16.66 14.93 12.13
C GLU A 252 -15.84 14.77 10.85
N THR A 253 -14.63 14.24 10.95
CA THR A 253 -13.70 14.05 9.83
C THR A 253 -13.01 12.70 9.93
N THR A 254 -12.83 12.07 8.77
CA THR A 254 -11.98 10.91 8.52
C THR A 254 -11.20 11.19 7.24
N HIS A 255 -10.13 10.42 6.98
CA HIS A 255 -9.40 10.55 5.73
C HIS A 255 -10.33 10.26 4.53
N GLY A 256 -11.08 9.16 4.55
CA GLY A 256 -12.00 8.82 3.45
C GLY A 256 -13.21 9.74 3.30
N ALA A 257 -13.67 10.42 4.37
CA ALA A 257 -14.64 11.49 4.23
C ALA A 257 -14.09 12.64 3.37
N HIS A 258 -12.85 13.05 3.64
CA HIS A 258 -12.18 14.08 2.85
C HIS A 258 -11.99 13.65 1.40
N ILE A 259 -11.48 12.42 1.21
CA ILE A 259 -11.17 11.89 -0.12
C ILE A 259 -12.43 11.72 -0.96
N LEU A 260 -13.45 11.03 -0.44
CA LEU A 260 -14.70 10.80 -1.17
C LEU A 260 -15.44 12.10 -1.44
N SER A 261 -15.45 13.05 -0.50
CA SER A 261 -16.05 14.36 -0.74
C SER A 261 -15.34 15.12 -1.85
N THR A 262 -14.02 15.05 -1.92
CA THR A 262 -13.23 15.75 -2.94
C THR A 262 -13.41 15.10 -4.31
N ALA A 263 -13.39 13.76 -4.35
CA ALA A 263 -13.56 12.98 -5.57
C ALA A 263 -14.98 13.12 -6.15
N ALA A 264 -16.02 12.95 -5.32
CA ALA A 264 -17.39 12.74 -5.80
C ALA A 264 -18.46 13.56 -5.06
N GLY A 265 -18.10 14.29 -4.00
CA GLY A 265 -19.03 15.15 -3.26
C GLY A 265 -19.42 16.43 -4.00
N LYS A 266 -20.28 17.25 -3.41
CA LYS A 266 -20.62 18.59 -3.91
C LYS A 266 -19.46 19.53 -3.60
N THR A 267 -19.13 20.39 -4.56
CA THR A 267 -18.10 21.42 -4.39
C THR A 267 -18.45 22.36 -3.24
N LEU A 268 -17.40 22.89 -2.62
CA LEU A 268 -17.53 23.88 -1.56
C LEU A 268 -17.24 25.28 -2.10
N GLY A 269 -17.91 26.29 -1.53
CA GLY A 269 -17.71 27.68 -1.93
C GLY A 269 -18.53 28.06 -3.16
N LYS A 270 -17.97 28.94 -3.99
CA LYS A 270 -18.66 29.53 -5.16
C LYS A 270 -18.46 28.72 -6.46
N SER A 271 -17.66 27.65 -6.44
CA SER A 271 -17.39 26.81 -7.61
C SER A 271 -18.69 26.15 -8.08
N GLN A 272 -19.19 26.54 -9.25
CA GLN A 272 -20.29 25.85 -9.91
C GLN A 272 -19.75 24.73 -10.78
N GLU A 273 -20.34 23.54 -10.65
CA GLU A 273 -20.05 22.40 -11.51
C GLU A 273 -21.34 21.86 -12.13
N PRO A 274 -21.24 21.16 -13.28
CA PRO A 274 -22.34 20.40 -13.83
C PRO A 274 -22.92 19.40 -12.80
N SER A 275 -24.15 18.96 -13.06
CA SER A 275 -24.73 17.86 -12.30
C SER A 275 -23.80 16.64 -12.36
N GLN A 276 -23.72 15.92 -11.24
CA GLN A 276 -22.93 14.70 -11.09
C GLN A 276 -23.84 13.45 -11.15
N ASP A 277 -25.09 13.61 -11.60
CA ASP A 277 -26.07 12.53 -11.67
C ASP A 277 -25.75 11.49 -12.75
N ASP A 278 -24.92 11.84 -13.74
CA ASP A 278 -24.45 10.93 -14.79
C ASP A 278 -23.15 10.20 -14.40
N ILE A 279 -22.72 10.30 -13.13
CA ILE A 279 -21.55 9.63 -12.58
C ILE A 279 -21.94 8.85 -11.33
N GLU A 280 -21.79 7.53 -11.38
CA GLU A 280 -22.00 6.64 -10.24
C GLU A 280 -20.73 6.49 -9.39
N ILE A 281 -20.93 6.16 -8.12
CA ILE A 281 -19.86 6.02 -7.13
C ILE A 281 -19.77 4.57 -6.67
N ILE A 282 -18.57 4.00 -6.72
CA ILE A 282 -18.23 2.76 -6.00
C ILE A 282 -17.30 3.12 -4.83
N ALA A 283 -17.52 2.54 -3.66
CA ALA A 283 -16.68 2.79 -2.50
C ALA A 283 -16.17 1.49 -1.89
N VAL A 284 -14.92 1.49 -1.41
CA VAL A 284 -14.38 0.40 -0.60
C VAL A 284 -13.70 0.98 0.63
N GLN A 285 -14.20 0.61 1.80
CA GLN A 285 -13.57 0.93 3.07
C GLN A 285 -12.61 -0.20 3.47
N LEU A 286 -11.31 0.09 3.46
CA LEU A 286 -10.30 -0.84 3.98
C LEU A 286 -10.41 -0.95 5.51
N PRO A 287 -9.92 -2.04 6.13
CA PRO A 287 -9.85 -2.13 7.59
C PRO A 287 -9.02 -0.99 8.18
N ASN A 288 -9.52 -0.28 9.20
CA ASN A 288 -8.87 0.93 9.72
C ASN A 288 -7.46 0.65 10.26
N THR A 289 -7.23 -0.47 10.93
CA THR A 289 -5.87 -0.85 11.38
C THR A 289 -4.91 -1.08 10.21
N ILE A 290 -5.42 -1.52 9.07
CA ILE A 290 -4.65 -1.79 7.84
C ILE A 290 -4.43 -0.50 7.06
N ALA A 291 -5.45 0.34 6.89
CA ALA A 291 -5.34 1.64 6.23
C ALA A 291 -4.24 2.53 6.86
N TRP A 292 -4.06 2.43 8.18
CA TRP A 292 -3.24 3.36 8.95
C TRP A 292 -1.84 2.84 9.31
N ASP A 293 -1.55 1.55 9.11
CA ASP A 293 -0.19 1.04 9.23
C ASP A 293 0.73 1.74 8.19
N THR A 294 1.98 2.03 8.51
CA THR A 294 2.90 2.71 7.56
C THR A 294 4.04 1.82 7.08
N SER A 295 4.16 0.61 7.65
CA SER A 295 5.23 -0.35 7.34
C SER A 295 5.04 -1.09 6.00
N GLY A 296 3.92 -0.88 5.32
CA GLY A 296 3.62 -1.44 3.99
C GLY A 296 3.40 -2.95 3.95
N PHE A 297 3.60 -3.67 5.06
CA PHE A 297 3.52 -5.12 5.10
C PHE A 297 2.07 -5.63 5.21
N GLY A 298 1.71 -6.63 4.40
CA GLY A 298 0.56 -7.50 4.66
C GLY A 298 -0.80 -6.91 4.30
N LYS A 299 -0.86 -5.81 3.56
CA LYS A 299 -2.10 -5.12 3.17
C LYS A 299 -2.53 -5.39 1.74
N GLU A 300 -1.60 -5.88 0.95
CA GLU A 300 -1.69 -6.03 -0.48
C GLU A 300 -2.94 -6.84 -0.90
N MET A 301 -3.29 -7.90 -0.14
CA MET A 301 -4.52 -8.67 -0.37
C MET A 301 -5.77 -7.79 -0.30
N TYR A 302 -5.97 -7.00 0.75
CA TYR A 302 -7.15 -6.14 0.93
C TYR A 302 -7.25 -5.09 -0.17
N MET A 303 -6.11 -4.52 -0.54
CA MET A 303 -5.99 -3.48 -1.57
C MET A 303 -6.26 -4.03 -2.97
N LEU A 304 -5.66 -5.17 -3.32
CA LEU A 304 -5.88 -5.80 -4.62
C LEU A 304 -7.31 -6.34 -4.73
N SER A 305 -7.87 -6.88 -3.64
CA SER A 305 -9.27 -7.28 -3.58
C SER A 305 -10.20 -6.10 -3.83
N ALA A 306 -9.89 -4.91 -3.28
CA ALA A 306 -10.68 -3.70 -3.51
C ALA A 306 -10.66 -3.28 -4.99
N LEU A 307 -9.50 -3.35 -5.65
CA LEU A 307 -9.40 -3.00 -7.07
C LEU A 307 -10.17 -3.97 -7.96
N HIS A 308 -10.05 -5.27 -7.71
CA HIS A 308 -10.85 -6.30 -8.38
C HIS A 308 -12.34 -6.09 -8.18
N TYR A 309 -12.77 -5.87 -6.94
CA TYR A 309 -14.15 -5.59 -6.60
C TYR A 309 -14.68 -4.37 -7.36
N VAL A 310 -13.93 -3.27 -7.39
CA VAL A 310 -14.32 -2.06 -8.13
C VAL A 310 -14.52 -2.35 -9.62
N PHE A 311 -13.60 -3.09 -10.25
CA PHE A 311 -13.70 -3.42 -11.67
C PHE A 311 -14.88 -4.34 -11.96
N GLU A 312 -15.10 -5.32 -11.08
CA GLU A 312 -16.21 -6.27 -11.17
C GLU A 312 -17.56 -5.57 -11.00
N ARG A 313 -17.71 -4.70 -9.99
CA ARG A 313 -18.95 -3.92 -9.79
C ARG A 313 -19.18 -2.90 -10.90
N ALA A 314 -18.13 -2.30 -11.45
CA ALA A 314 -18.24 -1.43 -12.63
C ALA A 314 -18.80 -2.18 -13.84
N LYS A 315 -18.37 -3.44 -14.05
CA LYS A 315 -18.91 -4.32 -15.09
C LYS A 315 -20.39 -4.62 -14.85
N ARG A 316 -20.79 -4.98 -13.62
CA ARG A 316 -22.21 -5.23 -13.29
C ARG A 316 -23.10 -4.01 -13.51
N ILE A 317 -22.64 -2.81 -13.16
CA ILE A 317 -23.36 -1.55 -13.43
C ILE A 317 -23.55 -1.38 -14.95
N ALA A 318 -22.50 -1.60 -15.75
CA ALA A 318 -22.61 -1.52 -17.21
C ALA A 318 -23.60 -2.56 -17.77
N GLU A 319 -23.51 -3.81 -17.32
CA GLU A 319 -24.39 -4.92 -17.74
C GLU A 319 -25.86 -4.66 -17.42
N ALA A 320 -26.16 -4.06 -16.26
CA ALA A 320 -27.52 -3.67 -15.88
C ALA A 320 -28.16 -2.67 -16.86
N HIS A 321 -27.35 -1.98 -17.66
CA HIS A 321 -27.77 -1.06 -18.73
C HIS A 321 -27.54 -1.60 -20.14
N GLY A 322 -27.13 -2.86 -20.30
CA GLY A 322 -26.79 -3.44 -21.61
C GLY A 322 -25.55 -2.81 -22.25
N ILE A 323 -24.67 -2.21 -21.45
CA ILE A 323 -23.39 -1.61 -21.87
C ILE A 323 -22.28 -2.62 -21.55
N ALA A 324 -21.31 -2.76 -22.45
CA ALA A 324 -20.20 -3.70 -22.23
C ALA A 324 -19.29 -3.28 -21.07
N GLU A 325 -18.79 -2.04 -21.11
CA GLU A 325 -17.96 -1.45 -20.05
C GLU A 325 -18.15 0.08 -20.02
N LEU A 326 -18.05 0.67 -18.83
CA LEU A 326 -18.11 2.12 -18.63
C LEU A 326 -16.73 2.71 -18.33
N PRO A 327 -16.48 3.98 -18.70
CA PRO A 327 -15.31 4.71 -18.22
C PRO A 327 -15.21 4.68 -16.69
N LEU A 328 -14.03 4.39 -16.15
CA LEU A 328 -13.80 4.22 -14.72
C LEU A 328 -12.59 5.02 -14.25
N VAL A 329 -12.76 5.77 -13.16
CA VAL A 329 -11.66 6.44 -12.47
C VAL A 329 -11.64 5.99 -11.02
N VAL A 330 -10.55 5.36 -10.59
CA VAL A 330 -10.34 4.91 -9.23
C VAL A 330 -9.39 5.88 -8.54
N ASN A 331 -9.84 6.54 -7.48
CA ASN A 331 -8.94 7.22 -6.55
C ASN A 331 -8.54 6.24 -5.44
N PHE A 332 -7.23 6.01 -5.30
CA PHE A 332 -6.67 5.17 -4.26
C PHE A 332 -5.62 5.95 -3.46
N SER A 333 -6.08 6.59 -2.37
CA SER A 333 -5.28 7.51 -1.56
C SER A 333 -4.46 6.82 -0.46
N TYR A 334 -3.80 5.70 -0.79
CA TYR A 334 -2.90 4.99 0.12
C TYR A 334 -1.53 4.72 -0.48
N GLY A 335 -0.58 4.45 0.42
CA GLY A 335 0.78 4.12 0.05
C GLY A 335 1.65 3.80 1.25
N TRP A 336 2.84 3.29 0.94
CA TRP A 336 3.94 3.11 1.88
C TRP A 336 5.24 3.55 1.19
N SER A 337 6.31 3.76 1.95
CA SER A 337 7.60 4.19 1.37
C SER A 337 8.55 3.03 1.05
N GLY A 338 8.32 1.84 1.62
CA GLY A 338 9.14 0.65 1.34
C GLY A 338 8.86 0.03 -0.04
N GLY A 339 9.68 -0.93 -0.44
CA GLY A 339 9.54 -1.62 -1.73
C GLY A 339 10.61 -1.23 -2.73
N ARG A 340 10.51 -1.77 -3.94
CA ARG A 340 11.56 -1.69 -4.97
C ARG A 340 11.55 -0.42 -5.83
N HIS A 341 10.41 0.29 -5.91
CA HIS A 341 10.23 1.55 -6.67
C HIS A 341 10.63 1.48 -8.16
N ASP A 342 10.48 0.32 -8.79
CA ASP A 342 10.83 0.09 -10.20
C ASP A 342 9.63 -0.44 -11.03
N GLY A 343 8.43 -0.51 -10.43
CA GLY A 343 7.22 -0.99 -11.08
C GLY A 343 7.09 -2.51 -11.18
N GLN A 344 8.01 -3.26 -10.56
CA GLN A 344 8.05 -4.72 -10.63
C GLN A 344 7.64 -5.40 -9.32
N SER A 345 7.07 -4.68 -8.35
CA SER A 345 6.54 -5.32 -7.12
C SER A 345 5.32 -6.18 -7.47
N GLU A 346 4.90 -7.09 -6.59
CA GLU A 346 3.71 -7.90 -6.83
C GLU A 346 2.46 -7.02 -7.07
N MET A 347 2.31 -5.96 -6.27
CA MET A 347 1.21 -5.00 -6.42
C MET A 347 1.34 -4.16 -7.69
N ASP A 348 2.53 -3.68 -8.04
CA ASP A 348 2.71 -2.90 -9.27
C ASP A 348 2.39 -3.74 -10.51
N THR A 349 2.86 -5.00 -10.56
CA THR A 349 2.53 -5.92 -11.66
C THR A 349 1.01 -6.18 -11.72
N ALA A 350 0.37 -6.46 -10.58
CA ALA A 350 -1.08 -6.69 -10.55
C ALA A 350 -1.87 -5.47 -11.06
N ILE A 351 -1.49 -4.27 -10.62
CA ILE A 351 -2.10 -3.01 -11.03
C ILE A 351 -1.90 -2.79 -12.53
N GLN A 352 -0.68 -3.00 -13.03
CA GLN A 352 -0.36 -2.85 -14.44
C GLN A 352 -1.22 -3.77 -15.31
N GLU A 353 -1.25 -5.07 -15.01
CA GLU A 353 -2.02 -6.07 -15.76
C GLU A 353 -3.53 -5.77 -15.77
N LEU A 354 -4.08 -5.37 -14.61
CA LEU A 354 -5.48 -4.97 -14.48
C LEU A 354 -5.78 -3.73 -15.33
N LEU A 355 -4.94 -2.69 -15.26
CA LEU A 355 -5.14 -1.46 -16.02
C LEU A 355 -4.98 -1.68 -17.52
N GLU A 356 -3.98 -2.43 -17.97
CA GLU A 356 -3.80 -2.79 -19.39
C GLU A 356 -5.03 -3.50 -19.93
N SER A 357 -5.48 -4.54 -19.22
CA SER A 357 -6.61 -5.38 -19.63
C SER A 357 -7.90 -4.57 -19.68
N ARG A 358 -8.19 -3.72 -18.69
CA ARG A 358 -9.44 -2.94 -18.68
C ARG A 358 -9.41 -1.75 -19.64
N ARG A 359 -8.26 -1.10 -19.83
CA ARG A 359 -8.10 -0.01 -20.82
C ARG A 359 -8.35 -0.46 -22.25
N ALA A 360 -8.16 -1.74 -22.56
CA ALA A 360 -8.53 -2.32 -23.85
C ALA A 360 -10.05 -2.34 -24.09
N LEU A 361 -10.87 -2.24 -23.03
CA LEU A 361 -12.34 -2.27 -23.10
C LEU A 361 -12.97 -0.89 -22.93
N ALA A 362 -12.47 -0.08 -21.97
CA ALA A 362 -12.96 1.27 -21.72
C ALA A 362 -11.90 2.15 -21.03
N PRO A 363 -11.95 3.50 -21.16
CA PRO A 363 -11.05 4.40 -20.46
C PRO A 363 -11.02 4.12 -18.95
N THR A 364 -9.84 3.83 -18.41
CA THR A 364 -9.66 3.42 -17.01
C THR A 364 -8.46 4.13 -16.39
N TYR A 365 -8.63 4.81 -15.26
CA TYR A 365 -7.54 5.53 -14.58
C TYR A 365 -7.48 5.12 -13.11
N LEU A 366 -6.29 4.74 -12.64
CA LEU A 366 -6.00 4.62 -11.22
C LEU A 366 -5.17 5.83 -10.80
N VAL A 367 -5.74 6.68 -9.96
CA VAL A 367 -5.16 7.93 -9.48
C VAL A 367 -4.65 7.72 -8.06
N MET A 368 -3.36 7.93 -7.86
CA MET A 368 -2.69 7.71 -6.58
C MET A 368 -1.87 8.93 -6.17
N PRO A 369 -1.80 9.26 -4.86
CA PRO A 369 -0.96 10.33 -4.36
C PRO A 369 0.53 9.95 -4.48
N SER A 370 1.38 10.94 -4.76
CA SER A 370 2.82 10.72 -4.92
C SER A 370 3.53 10.37 -3.61
N GLY A 371 2.95 10.71 -2.44
CA GLY A 371 3.54 10.52 -1.12
C GLY A 371 3.89 11.83 -0.42
N ASN A 372 4.24 11.75 0.86
CA ASN A 372 4.43 12.92 1.74
C ASN A 372 5.83 12.97 2.39
N THR A 373 6.83 12.28 1.85
CA THR A 373 8.11 12.03 2.55
C THR A 373 9.31 12.77 1.96
N TYR A 374 9.09 13.80 1.13
CA TYR A 374 10.18 14.47 0.41
C TYR A 374 11.25 15.09 1.32
N LEU A 375 10.86 15.67 2.46
CA LEU A 375 11.79 16.29 3.42
C LEU A 375 12.19 15.39 4.59
N ASP A 376 11.70 14.16 4.63
CA ASP A 376 11.86 13.28 5.80
C ASP A 376 13.19 12.53 5.80
N LYS A 377 14.04 12.76 4.78
CA LYS A 377 15.37 12.15 4.63
C LYS A 377 15.29 10.61 4.63
N MET A 378 14.25 10.07 4.00
CA MET A 378 13.98 8.64 3.97
C MET A 378 14.54 7.93 2.73
N HIS A 379 15.18 8.66 1.82
CA HIS A 379 15.81 8.07 0.63
C HIS A 379 17.26 8.50 0.50
N ALA A 380 18.10 7.55 0.07
CA ALA A 380 19.44 7.83 -0.42
C ALA A 380 19.73 7.05 -1.70
N ASN A 381 20.64 7.58 -2.50
CA ASN A 381 21.07 6.97 -3.75
C ASN A 381 22.58 7.06 -3.89
N PHE A 382 23.19 5.94 -4.27
CA PHE A 382 24.63 5.76 -4.48
C PHE A 382 24.89 5.30 -5.91
N GLN A 383 25.89 5.87 -6.55
CA GLN A 383 26.43 5.39 -7.83
C GLN A 383 27.74 4.66 -7.59
N GLU A 384 28.33 4.15 -8.66
CA GLU A 384 29.61 3.44 -8.63
C GLU A 384 30.74 4.29 -8.03
N SER A 385 30.71 5.60 -8.29
CA SER A 385 31.73 6.57 -7.86
C SER A 385 31.81 6.78 -6.35
N GLU A 386 30.78 6.38 -5.62
CA GLU A 386 30.62 6.58 -4.19
C GLU A 386 31.28 5.47 -3.38
N PHE A 387 31.68 4.37 -4.03
CA PHE A 387 32.49 3.32 -3.39
C PHE A 387 33.89 3.85 -3.08
N ALA A 388 34.22 3.90 -1.80
CA ALA A 388 35.56 4.22 -1.31
C ALA A 388 36.17 2.97 -0.67
N ASN A 389 37.33 2.53 -1.15
CA ASN A 389 37.98 1.29 -0.71
C ASN A 389 37.03 0.06 -0.80
N ASP A 390 36.28 -0.03 -1.91
CA ASP A 390 35.29 -1.07 -2.15
C ASP A 390 34.16 -1.16 -1.10
N GLU A 391 33.84 -0.02 -0.48
CA GLU A 391 32.75 0.12 0.50
C GLU A 391 31.88 1.36 0.24
N ILE A 392 30.57 1.24 0.47
CA ILE A 392 29.68 2.37 0.75
C ILE A 392 29.07 2.25 2.13
N SER A 393 28.86 3.38 2.79
CA SER A 393 28.30 3.45 4.14
C SER A 393 27.33 4.61 4.29
N ILE A 394 26.24 4.39 5.03
CA ILE A 394 25.24 5.41 5.37
C ILE A 394 24.78 5.28 6.81
N GLY A 395 24.51 6.41 7.47
CA GLY A 395 23.91 6.42 8.79
C GLY A 395 22.38 6.30 8.72
N TRP A 396 21.82 5.55 9.66
CA TRP A 396 20.39 5.44 9.91
C TRP A 396 20.10 5.86 11.34
N GLN A 397 19.38 6.96 11.50
CA GLN A 397 19.08 7.57 12.78
C GLN A 397 17.73 7.07 13.31
N VAL A 398 17.79 6.15 14.27
CA VAL A 398 16.63 5.65 15.01
C VAL A 398 16.31 6.64 16.14
N GLN A 399 15.05 7.05 16.24
CA GLN A 399 14.61 8.03 17.23
C GLN A 399 14.50 7.40 18.62
N PRO A 400 14.77 8.15 19.71
CA PRO A 400 14.43 7.70 21.06
C PRO A 400 12.91 7.67 21.26
N ASP A 401 12.45 6.80 22.16
CA ASP A 401 11.04 6.61 22.53
C ASP A 401 10.11 6.17 21.38
N ASP A 402 10.68 5.55 20.35
CA ASP A 402 9.92 4.96 19.27
C ASP A 402 9.25 3.66 19.75
N ARG A 403 7.94 3.55 19.53
CA ARG A 403 7.11 2.44 20.00
C ARG A 403 6.79 1.41 18.92
N THR A 404 7.21 1.67 17.69
CA THR A 404 6.98 0.80 16.53
C THR A 404 8.30 0.20 16.05
N SER A 405 8.22 -0.79 15.16
CA SER A 405 9.42 -1.35 14.53
C SER A 405 9.88 -0.44 13.41
N SER A 406 11.16 -0.09 13.37
CA SER A 406 11.73 0.68 12.27
C SER A 406 12.37 -0.24 11.22
N TYR A 407 12.27 0.14 9.94
CA TYR A 407 12.81 -0.64 8.82
C TYR A 407 13.62 0.23 7.86
N VAL A 408 14.65 -0.37 7.27
CA VAL A 408 15.42 0.22 6.16
C VAL A 408 15.80 -0.85 5.15
N GLU A 409 15.70 -0.51 3.88
CA GLU A 409 16.00 -1.38 2.74
C GLU A 409 17.10 -0.75 1.89
N MET A 410 18.01 -1.57 1.37
CA MET A 410 19.02 -1.24 0.39
C MET A 410 18.83 -2.14 -0.83
N TRP A 411 18.53 -1.55 -1.97
CA TRP A 411 18.24 -2.23 -3.22
C TRP A 411 19.36 -2.03 -4.22
N LEU A 412 19.93 -3.15 -4.68
CA LEU A 412 20.98 -3.14 -5.71
C LEU A 412 20.34 -3.04 -7.10
N PRO A 413 21.09 -2.62 -8.13
CA PRO A 413 20.61 -2.66 -9.51
C PRO A 413 20.11 -4.05 -9.90
N GLU A 414 19.02 -4.11 -10.65
CA GLU A 414 18.58 -5.36 -11.26
C GLU A 414 19.65 -5.88 -12.23
N GLY A 415 19.82 -7.21 -12.31
CA GLY A 415 20.81 -7.85 -13.18
C GLY A 415 22.25 -7.88 -12.64
N LEU A 416 22.58 -7.18 -11.56
CA LEU A 416 23.90 -7.26 -10.92
C LEU A 416 24.13 -8.65 -10.29
N ASP A 417 25.28 -9.26 -10.56
CA ASP A 417 25.75 -10.45 -9.83
C ASP A 417 26.19 -10.01 -8.42
N PRO A 418 25.53 -10.51 -7.36
CA PRO A 418 25.88 -10.13 -5.99
C PRO A 418 27.14 -10.84 -5.46
N ASP A 419 27.81 -11.70 -6.24
CA ASP A 419 28.99 -12.40 -5.74
C ASP A 419 30.09 -11.43 -5.29
N GLY A 420 30.71 -11.75 -4.16
CA GLY A 420 31.66 -10.85 -3.49
C GLY A 420 31.04 -9.66 -2.74
N TYR A 421 29.73 -9.40 -2.82
CA TYR A 421 29.07 -8.37 -2.00
C TYR A 421 28.67 -8.88 -0.61
N THR A 422 28.87 -8.05 0.41
CA THR A 422 28.52 -8.31 1.80
C THR A 422 27.91 -7.08 2.46
N PHE A 423 26.80 -7.28 3.19
CA PHE A 423 26.11 -6.23 3.91
C PHE A 423 26.29 -6.39 5.43
N GLU A 424 26.63 -5.28 6.08
CA GLU A 424 26.95 -5.21 7.50
C GLU A 424 26.16 -4.09 8.19
N VAL A 425 25.89 -4.30 9.49
CA VAL A 425 25.22 -3.32 10.33
C VAL A 425 26.08 -3.07 11.57
N THR A 426 26.31 -1.80 11.89
CA THR A 426 27.00 -1.38 13.12
C THR A 426 26.00 -0.66 14.03
N PRO A 427 25.91 -1.00 15.33
CA PRO A 427 24.96 -0.38 16.23
C PRO A 427 25.47 1.00 16.71
N PRO A 428 24.64 1.81 17.37
CA PRO A 428 25.07 3.07 17.95
C PRO A 428 26.20 2.90 18.97
N ARG A 429 27.01 3.95 19.13
CA ARG A 429 28.14 3.96 20.07
C ARG A 429 27.70 3.55 21.47
N GLY A 430 28.44 2.62 22.08
CA GLY A 430 28.15 2.10 23.42
C GLY A 430 27.30 0.82 23.42
N VAL A 431 26.87 0.36 22.25
CA VAL A 431 26.19 -0.92 22.06
C VAL A 431 27.15 -1.90 21.38
N SER A 432 27.12 -3.15 21.78
CA SER A 432 27.88 -4.22 21.13
C SER A 432 26.97 -5.40 20.87
N PHE A 433 27.03 -5.94 19.65
CA PHE A 433 26.32 -7.16 19.35
C PHE A 433 27.01 -8.36 19.97
N ASP A 434 26.23 -9.41 20.24
CA ASP A 434 26.76 -10.70 20.68
C ASP A 434 27.68 -11.34 19.61
N ALA A 435 27.41 -11.04 18.33
CA ALA A 435 28.24 -11.41 17.19
C ALA A 435 28.12 -10.35 16.08
N THR A 436 29.20 -10.08 15.35
CA THR A 436 29.20 -9.13 14.23
C THR A 436 28.20 -9.57 13.16
N PRO A 437 27.15 -8.78 12.87
CA PRO A 437 26.14 -9.15 11.90
C PRO A 437 26.62 -8.78 10.49
N SER A 438 26.93 -9.81 9.71
CA SER A 438 27.39 -9.70 8.33
C SER A 438 26.73 -10.76 7.48
N LEU A 439 26.22 -10.38 6.29
CA LEU A 439 25.60 -11.28 5.34
C LEU A 439 26.12 -11.04 3.92
N ALA A 440 26.69 -12.08 3.31
CA ALA A 440 26.87 -12.10 1.86
C ALA A 440 25.51 -12.05 1.16
N LEU A 441 25.40 -11.32 0.05
CA LEU A 441 24.17 -11.14 -0.73
C LEU A 441 23.83 -12.40 -1.53
N ARG A 442 23.50 -13.48 -0.82
CA ARG A 442 23.15 -14.78 -1.42
C ARG A 442 22.11 -15.50 -0.60
N GLY A 443 21.37 -16.39 -1.26
CA GLY A 443 20.44 -17.29 -0.60
C GLY A 443 21.17 -18.32 0.28
N ALA A 444 20.58 -18.69 1.42
CA ALA A 444 21.10 -19.78 2.23
C ALA A 444 20.48 -21.12 1.78
N PRO A 445 21.27 -22.21 1.65
CA PRO A 445 20.76 -23.52 1.24
C PRO A 445 19.63 -24.08 2.12
N ARG A 446 19.53 -23.62 3.38
CA ARG A 446 18.44 -23.98 4.31
C ARG A 446 17.07 -23.39 3.94
N PHE A 447 17.00 -22.47 2.98
CA PHE A 447 15.76 -21.90 2.43
C PHE A 447 15.66 -22.23 0.93
N PRO A 448 15.37 -23.49 0.57
CA PRO A 448 15.39 -23.94 -0.83
C PRO A 448 14.14 -23.56 -1.63
N ARG A 449 13.20 -22.81 -1.04
CA ARG A 449 11.91 -22.44 -1.65
C ARG A 449 11.69 -20.92 -1.57
N GLY A 450 10.78 -20.40 -2.40
CA GLY A 450 10.53 -18.97 -2.56
C GLY A 450 11.76 -18.24 -3.09
N ASP A 451 11.82 -16.93 -2.85
CA ASP A 451 12.97 -16.12 -3.26
C ASP A 451 14.25 -16.52 -2.49
N PRO A 452 15.42 -16.60 -3.17
CA PRO A 452 16.70 -16.79 -2.52
C PRO A 452 16.91 -15.76 -1.41
N ARG A 453 17.19 -16.20 -0.19
CA ARG A 453 17.32 -15.30 0.97
C ARG A 453 18.16 -15.85 2.11
N ASN A 454 18.60 -14.96 2.99
CA ASN A 454 19.30 -15.30 4.22
C ASN A 454 18.99 -14.31 5.35
N PHE A 455 19.16 -14.75 6.59
CA PHE A 455 18.80 -14.01 7.79
C PHE A 455 19.84 -14.17 8.89
N VAL A 456 20.09 -13.07 9.61
CA VAL A 456 20.82 -13.02 10.89
C VAL A 456 19.98 -12.24 11.89
N ASN A 457 19.89 -12.74 13.13
CA ASN A 457 19.28 -11.98 14.22
C ASN A 457 20.32 -11.01 14.79
N LEU A 458 19.93 -9.75 14.93
CA LEU A 458 20.72 -8.77 15.67
C LEU A 458 20.48 -9.00 17.16
N ARG A 459 21.51 -9.41 17.90
CA ARG A 459 21.39 -9.72 19.33
C ARG A 459 22.31 -8.88 20.19
N VAL A 460 21.79 -8.43 21.33
CA VAL A 460 22.51 -7.69 22.35
C VAL A 460 22.17 -8.31 23.71
N GLY A 461 23.16 -8.81 24.42
CA GLY A 461 22.97 -9.46 25.72
C GLY A 461 22.07 -10.70 25.64
N GLY A 462 22.12 -11.44 24.53
CA GLY A 462 21.28 -12.61 24.26
C GLY A 462 19.88 -12.28 23.71
N ALA A 463 19.39 -11.05 23.83
CA ALA A 463 18.07 -10.65 23.34
C ALA A 463 18.09 -10.30 21.85
N ALA A 464 17.11 -10.76 21.07
CA ALA A 464 16.97 -10.38 19.66
C ALA A 464 16.36 -8.97 19.55
N VAL A 465 17.18 -7.98 19.22
CA VAL A 465 16.77 -6.56 19.10
C VAL A 465 16.47 -6.15 17.66
N GLY A 466 16.76 -7.03 16.70
CA GLY A 466 16.54 -6.77 15.28
C GLY A 466 16.80 -7.99 14.39
N GLN A 467 16.65 -7.77 13.09
CA GLN A 467 16.95 -8.72 12.02
C GLN A 467 17.73 -8.01 10.93
N LEU A 468 18.77 -8.67 10.44
CA LEU A 468 19.45 -8.40 9.18
C LEU A 468 19.04 -9.47 8.17
N SER A 469 18.69 -9.07 6.96
CA SER A 469 18.28 -10.00 5.91
C SER A 469 18.76 -9.57 4.53
N VAL A 470 18.95 -10.55 3.66
CA VAL A 470 19.15 -10.35 2.22
C VAL A 470 18.19 -11.25 1.45
N ASP A 471 17.63 -10.78 0.35
CA ASP A 471 16.76 -11.57 -0.52
C ASP A 471 16.82 -11.09 -1.98
N LYS A 472 16.62 -12.02 -2.92
CA LYS A 472 16.44 -11.71 -4.34
C LYS A 472 14.95 -11.61 -4.64
N ASN A 473 14.36 -10.45 -4.34
CA ASN A 473 12.93 -10.23 -4.40
C ASN A 473 12.36 -10.50 -5.81
N ARG A 474 11.32 -11.34 -5.86
CA ARG A 474 10.73 -11.96 -7.07
C ARG A 474 11.75 -12.58 -8.03
N GLY A 475 12.91 -13.00 -7.52
CA GLY A 475 13.99 -13.60 -8.30
C GLY A 475 14.78 -12.65 -9.20
N THR A 476 14.48 -11.35 -9.22
CA THR A 476 15.09 -10.40 -10.17
C THR A 476 16.06 -9.42 -9.52
N ARG A 477 15.74 -8.90 -8.33
CA ARG A 477 16.50 -7.80 -7.73
C ARG A 477 16.92 -8.09 -6.28
N TRP A 478 18.19 -7.85 -5.97
CA TRP A 478 18.71 -8.05 -4.62
C TRP A 478 18.36 -6.88 -3.70
N ARG A 479 17.87 -7.24 -2.52
CA ARG A 479 17.64 -6.34 -1.38
C ARG A 479 18.44 -6.82 -0.19
N ALA A 480 19.03 -5.87 0.54
CA ALA A 480 19.40 -6.04 1.93
C ALA A 480 18.46 -5.21 2.81
N MET A 481 18.05 -5.73 3.96
CA MET A 481 17.06 -5.09 4.82
C MET A 481 17.42 -5.25 6.29
N VAL A 482 17.15 -4.22 7.07
CA VAL A 482 17.22 -4.24 8.53
C VAL A 482 15.85 -3.93 9.11
N ALA A 483 15.40 -4.76 10.06
CA ALA A 483 14.23 -4.51 10.89
C ALA A 483 14.68 -4.41 12.35
N LEU A 484 14.23 -3.40 13.08
CA LEU A 484 14.56 -3.21 14.49
C LEU A 484 13.31 -3.31 15.36
N ALA A 485 13.50 -3.83 16.58
CA ALA A 485 12.51 -3.67 17.64
C ALA A 485 12.32 -2.17 17.95
N PRO A 486 11.20 -1.79 18.59
CA PRO A 486 11.02 -0.44 19.14
C PRO A 486 12.22 0.02 19.95
N SER A 487 12.47 1.33 19.97
CA SER A 487 13.58 1.91 20.76
C SER A 487 13.21 2.18 22.22
N MET A 488 11.94 1.94 22.56
CA MET A 488 11.40 1.99 23.92
C MET A 488 11.14 0.58 24.46
N PRO A 489 11.42 0.29 25.75
CA PRO A 489 10.95 -0.94 26.38
C PRO A 489 9.43 -0.97 26.42
N LEU A 490 8.83 -1.96 25.74
CA LEU A 490 7.39 -2.21 25.76
C LEU A 490 7.05 -3.41 26.65
N LYS A 491 5.81 -3.45 27.14
CA LYS A 491 5.27 -4.63 27.82
C LYS A 491 5.15 -5.77 26.79
N MET A 492 5.85 -6.87 27.04
CA MET A 492 5.82 -8.03 26.15
C MET A 492 4.62 -8.95 26.49
N PRO A 493 4.08 -9.69 25.51
CA PRO A 493 3.10 -10.75 25.77
C PRO A 493 3.68 -11.88 26.63
N ASN A 494 2.82 -12.59 27.37
CA ASN A 494 3.16 -13.78 28.17
C ASN A 494 4.32 -13.57 29.18
N ASP A 495 4.51 -12.33 29.64
CA ASP A 495 5.61 -11.94 30.54
C ASP A 495 7.01 -12.30 30.00
N ASP A 496 7.17 -12.34 28.67
CA ASP A 496 8.48 -12.50 28.02
C ASP A 496 9.42 -11.34 28.45
N PRO A 497 10.74 -11.57 28.54
CA PRO A 497 11.69 -10.52 28.91
C PRO A 497 11.62 -9.32 27.95
N PRO A 498 11.62 -8.07 28.47
CA PRO A 498 11.58 -6.88 27.63
C PRO A 498 12.85 -6.79 26.78
N ARG A 499 12.68 -6.36 25.53
CA ARG A 499 13.78 -6.11 24.60
C ARG A 499 13.43 -4.95 23.68
N TRP A 500 14.43 -4.15 23.34
CA TRP A 500 14.30 -2.95 22.53
C TRP A 500 15.60 -2.73 21.75
N ALA A 501 15.51 -2.03 20.62
CA ALA A 501 16.70 -1.59 19.89
C ALA A 501 17.26 -0.32 20.52
N ALA A 502 18.56 -0.10 20.43
CA ALA A 502 19.14 1.17 20.86
C ALA A 502 18.71 2.30 19.91
N SER A 503 18.26 3.42 20.46
CA SER A 503 18.15 4.66 19.70
C SER A 503 19.54 5.22 19.38
N GLY A 504 19.63 6.04 18.35
CA GLY A 504 20.90 6.58 17.88
C GLY A 504 21.18 6.25 16.42
N ARG A 505 22.40 6.58 16.00
CA ARG A 505 22.87 6.37 14.64
C ARG A 505 23.44 4.97 14.50
N TRP A 506 22.72 4.13 13.77
CA TRP A 506 23.18 2.87 13.21
C TRP A 506 23.94 3.16 11.91
N THR A 507 24.89 2.31 11.54
CA THR A 507 25.58 2.41 10.25
C THR A 507 25.27 1.18 9.41
N LEU A 508 24.84 1.42 8.17
CA LEU A 508 24.59 0.40 7.16
C LEU A 508 25.74 0.44 6.16
N THR A 509 26.37 -0.71 5.93
CA THR A 509 27.60 -0.78 5.15
C THR A 509 27.49 -1.90 4.12
N LEU A 510 27.73 -1.57 2.85
CA LEU A 510 27.85 -2.55 1.77
C LEU A 510 29.30 -2.58 1.30
N LYS A 511 29.93 -3.75 1.45
CA LYS A 511 31.29 -4.03 1.00
C LYS A 511 31.27 -4.93 -0.22
N ARG A 512 32.29 -4.83 -1.05
CA ARG A 512 32.55 -5.77 -2.13
C ARG A 512 34.02 -6.21 -2.15
N THR A 513 34.30 -7.36 -2.73
CA THR A 513 35.68 -7.76 -3.01
C THR A 513 36.21 -6.99 -4.22
N ALA A 514 37.54 -6.90 -4.35
CA ALA A 514 38.15 -6.24 -5.51
C ALA A 514 37.81 -6.92 -6.86
N ALA A 515 37.38 -8.19 -6.83
CA ALA A 515 36.99 -8.97 -8.00
C ALA A 515 35.47 -8.98 -8.25
N ALA A 516 34.68 -8.38 -7.37
CA ALA A 516 33.22 -8.31 -7.54
C ALA A 516 32.86 -7.38 -8.71
N ASP A 517 31.76 -7.70 -9.37
CA ASP A 517 31.22 -6.87 -10.46
C ASP A 517 30.94 -5.45 -9.97
N ARG A 518 31.31 -4.46 -10.79
CA ARG A 518 30.98 -3.05 -10.54
C ARG A 518 29.50 -2.81 -10.85
N LEU A 519 28.93 -1.73 -10.33
CA LEU A 519 27.59 -1.32 -10.77
C LEU A 519 27.64 -1.04 -12.28
N PRO A 520 26.66 -1.51 -13.07
CA PRO A 520 26.60 -1.22 -14.50
C PRO A 520 26.50 0.29 -14.73
N GLU A 521 26.81 0.75 -15.94
CA GLU A 521 26.61 2.15 -16.33
C GLU A 521 25.13 2.54 -16.12
N GLY A 522 24.89 3.67 -15.44
CA GLY A 522 23.54 4.07 -15.06
C GLY A 522 22.91 3.24 -13.93
N GLY A 523 23.62 2.26 -13.37
CA GLY A 523 23.22 1.48 -12.20
C GLY A 523 23.45 2.25 -10.90
N TYR A 524 22.49 2.15 -9.99
CA TYR A 524 22.54 2.81 -8.69
C TYR A 524 21.93 1.95 -7.58
N ILE A 525 22.47 2.10 -6.38
CA ILE A 525 21.93 1.51 -5.17
C ILE A 525 20.99 2.53 -4.54
N ASN A 526 19.77 2.10 -4.22
CA ASN A 526 18.83 2.94 -3.46
C ASN A 526 18.69 2.43 -2.04
N VAL A 527 18.56 3.36 -1.10
CA VAL A 527 18.26 3.07 0.29
C VAL A 527 16.96 3.77 0.66
N TRP A 528 15.98 3.04 1.17
CA TRP A 528 14.73 3.59 1.68
C TRP A 528 14.54 3.24 3.15
N ALA A 529 14.39 4.25 3.99
CA ALA A 529 13.80 4.09 5.32
C ALA A 529 12.28 3.99 5.17
N GLN A 530 11.67 3.06 5.89
CA GLN A 530 10.22 2.95 5.88
C GLN A 530 9.54 4.03 6.72
N ARG A 531 8.32 4.35 6.33
CA ARG A 531 7.46 5.31 6.98
C ARG A 531 6.99 4.75 8.33
N ASP A 532 7.11 5.55 9.37
CA ASP A 532 6.90 5.15 10.77
C ASP A 532 6.31 6.31 11.61
N ASP A 533 5.89 7.39 10.96
CA ASP A 533 5.11 8.45 11.60
C ASP A 533 3.66 8.00 11.82
N ASP A 534 3.06 8.48 12.91
CA ASP A 534 1.63 8.31 13.16
C ASP A 534 0.86 9.28 12.24
N PRO A 535 0.03 8.81 11.28
CA PRO A 535 -0.75 9.68 10.40
C PRO A 535 -1.82 10.51 11.13
N SER A 536 -1.72 10.61 12.45
CA SER A 536 -2.61 11.21 13.42
C SER A 536 -3.91 10.43 13.56
N GLU A 537 -3.89 9.37 14.40
CA GLU A 537 -5.03 8.94 15.26
C GLU A 537 -4.86 7.56 15.89
N LEU A 538 -3.94 6.71 15.40
CA LEU A 538 -3.66 5.41 16.00
C LEU A 538 -2.99 5.54 17.37
N ARG A 539 -2.30 6.67 17.62
CA ARG A 539 -1.47 6.90 18.81
C ARG A 539 -0.49 5.76 19.01
N THR A 540 0.06 5.24 17.92
CA THR A 540 1.06 4.14 17.95
C THR A 540 2.26 4.57 18.76
N GLY A 541 2.58 5.88 18.72
CA GLY A 541 3.80 6.44 19.27
C GLY A 541 5.02 6.18 18.39
N GLY A 542 4.79 5.90 17.10
CA GLY A 542 5.84 5.78 16.11
C GLY A 542 6.61 7.08 15.93
N ARG A 543 7.92 6.98 15.72
CA ARG A 543 8.81 8.12 15.52
C ARG A 543 9.70 7.91 14.30
N GLN A 544 9.37 8.62 13.22
CA GLN A 544 10.05 8.52 11.93
C GLN A 544 11.58 8.53 12.05
N SER A 545 12.18 7.37 11.77
CA SER A 545 13.62 7.23 11.58
C SER A 545 14.05 7.86 10.24
N TYR A 546 15.30 8.28 10.12
CA TYR A 546 15.78 8.94 8.91
C TYR A 546 17.24 8.64 8.58
N LEU A 547 17.62 8.83 7.32
CA LEU A 547 18.99 8.61 6.84
C LEU A 547 19.86 9.85 7.06
N VAL A 548 21.15 9.62 7.32
CA VAL A 548 22.15 10.67 7.52
C VAL A 548 23.45 10.31 6.80
N GLU A 549 24.06 11.32 6.15
CA GLU A 549 25.42 11.19 5.62
C GLU A 549 26.42 11.26 6.78
N LEU A 550 27.36 10.32 6.86
CA LEU A 550 28.23 10.14 8.02
C LEU A 550 29.17 11.33 8.25
N ASP A 551 29.68 11.92 7.16
CA ASP A 551 30.69 12.97 7.18
C ASP A 551 30.13 14.39 7.09
N LYS A 552 28.80 14.54 7.02
CA LYS A 552 28.15 15.86 6.96
C LYS A 552 27.59 16.26 8.31
N ALA A 553 27.93 17.47 8.73
CA ALA A 553 27.27 18.11 9.86
C ALA A 553 25.75 18.22 9.58
N PRO A 554 24.89 18.11 10.62
CA PRO A 554 23.46 18.36 10.47
C PRO A 554 23.24 19.75 9.88
N THR A 555 22.65 19.83 8.69
CA THR A 555 22.29 21.12 8.10
C THR A 555 21.12 21.73 8.87
N GLN A 556 21.30 22.94 9.41
CA GLN A 556 20.17 23.81 9.72
C GLN A 556 19.55 24.23 8.38
N LYS A 557 18.27 23.89 8.17
CA LYS A 557 17.57 24.01 6.88
C LYS A 557 17.79 25.38 6.21
N PRO A 558 17.95 25.44 4.88
CA PRO A 558 17.66 26.65 4.14
C PRO A 558 16.14 26.86 4.09
N ALA A 559 15.70 28.12 4.17
CA ALA A 559 14.29 28.52 4.01
C ALA A 559 13.82 28.51 2.54
N LEU A 560 14.73 28.32 1.58
CA LEU A 560 14.47 28.31 0.13
C LEU A 560 14.96 27.01 -0.51
N PRO A 561 14.29 26.49 -1.57
CA PRO A 561 14.78 25.33 -2.29
C PRO A 561 16.15 25.59 -2.94
N GLU A 562 17.15 24.77 -2.61
CA GLU A 562 18.43 24.75 -3.33
C GLU A 562 18.33 23.82 -4.55
N TYR A 563 18.42 24.39 -5.75
CA TYR A 563 18.47 23.64 -7.01
C TYR A 563 19.93 23.42 -7.42
N LYS A 564 20.51 22.29 -7.02
CA LYS A 564 21.93 21.96 -7.25
C LYS A 564 22.14 20.59 -7.89
N GLN A 565 23.28 20.46 -8.56
CA GLN A 565 23.89 19.22 -9.03
C GLN A 565 25.40 19.28 -8.72
N PRO A 566 25.99 18.22 -8.16
CA PRO A 566 25.36 16.97 -7.74
C PRO A 566 24.39 17.16 -6.56
N LEU A 567 23.35 16.32 -6.53
CA LEU A 567 22.48 16.12 -5.39
C LEU A 567 23.25 15.43 -4.26
N SER A 568 22.87 15.74 -3.02
CA SER A 568 23.33 14.99 -1.84
C SER A 568 22.90 13.52 -1.90
N LEU A 569 23.63 12.63 -1.23
CA LEU A 569 23.30 11.20 -1.18
C LEU A 569 21.88 11.01 -0.62
N VAL A 570 21.63 11.59 0.56
CA VAL A 570 20.31 11.65 1.19
C VAL A 570 19.53 12.80 0.54
N ARG A 571 18.39 12.48 -0.06
CA ARG A 571 17.62 13.41 -0.90
C ARG A 571 16.14 13.04 -0.93
N GLY A 572 15.30 14.00 -1.30
CA GLY A 572 13.86 13.77 -1.49
C GLY A 572 13.49 13.23 -2.87
N PHE A 573 14.39 13.29 -3.86
CA PHE A 573 14.15 12.74 -5.20
C PHE A 573 14.29 11.23 -5.19
N GLY A 574 13.22 10.51 -5.52
CA GLY A 574 13.10 9.05 -5.30
C GLY A 574 12.27 8.69 -4.07
N SER A 575 11.54 9.64 -3.49
CA SER A 575 10.65 9.45 -2.33
C SER A 575 9.21 9.11 -2.70
N MET A 576 8.96 8.71 -3.95
CA MET A 576 7.63 8.35 -4.45
C MET A 576 6.95 7.29 -3.58
N ASN A 577 5.62 7.22 -3.66
CA ASN A 577 4.82 6.16 -3.07
C ASN A 577 5.25 4.80 -3.64
N GLY A 578 5.62 3.87 -2.76
CA GLY A 578 6.21 2.56 -3.09
C GLY A 578 5.30 1.59 -3.83
N VAL A 579 3.99 1.85 -3.88
CA VAL A 579 2.99 1.05 -4.64
C VAL A 579 2.38 1.80 -5.83
N ALA A 580 2.90 2.99 -6.13
CA ALA A 580 2.46 3.78 -7.28
C ALA A 580 3.47 3.72 -8.42
N ASN A 581 4.15 2.60 -8.66
CA ASN A 581 5.25 2.49 -9.64
C ASN A 581 4.88 1.71 -10.91
N ALA A 582 3.67 1.15 -11.00
CA ALA A 582 3.11 0.61 -12.25
C ALA A 582 2.92 1.72 -13.30
N GLU A 583 3.40 1.51 -14.53
CA GLU A 583 3.45 2.55 -15.58
C GLU A 583 2.13 3.30 -15.78
N LEU A 584 1.00 2.58 -15.82
CA LEU A 584 -0.31 3.17 -16.13
C LEU A 584 -1.00 3.90 -14.97
N VAL A 585 -0.40 3.89 -13.76
CA VAL A 585 -0.88 4.66 -12.62
C VAL A 585 -0.68 6.15 -12.87
N THR A 586 -1.72 6.94 -12.62
CA THR A 586 -1.65 8.40 -12.64
C THR A 586 -1.23 8.93 -11.27
N ARG A 587 0.00 9.46 -11.17
CA ARG A 587 0.60 9.93 -9.92
C ARG A 587 0.38 11.41 -9.72
N VAL A 588 -0.14 11.77 -8.54
CA VAL A 588 -0.53 13.14 -8.23
C VAL A 588 0.32 13.72 -7.12
N ALA A 589 1.06 14.79 -7.43
CA ALA A 589 1.77 15.60 -6.45
C ALA A 589 0.93 16.74 -5.88
N GLY A 590 1.36 17.24 -4.73
CA GLY A 590 0.76 18.37 -4.04
C GLY A 590 1.51 19.68 -4.28
N TYR A 591 0.78 20.75 -4.58
CA TYR A 591 1.31 22.11 -4.62
C TYR A 591 0.53 23.06 -3.68
N ILE A 592 1.19 24.15 -3.31
CA ILE A 592 0.59 25.21 -2.48
C ILE A 592 -0.15 26.21 -3.39
N GLN A 593 -1.47 26.34 -3.23
CA GLN A 593 -2.34 27.14 -4.10
C GLN A 593 -1.85 28.58 -4.27
N SER A 594 -1.52 29.27 -3.16
CA SER A 594 -1.15 30.68 -3.16
C SER A 594 0.20 31.00 -3.80
N THR A 595 1.09 30.01 -3.97
CA THR A 595 2.45 30.23 -4.49
C THR A 595 2.74 29.47 -5.79
N GLY A 596 1.94 28.45 -6.10
CA GLY A 596 2.20 27.51 -7.18
C GLY A 596 3.44 26.62 -6.96
N GLN A 597 4.10 26.71 -5.80
CA GLN A 597 5.28 25.92 -5.48
C GLN A 597 4.88 24.51 -5.02
N PRO A 598 5.73 23.50 -5.23
CA PRO A 598 5.47 22.17 -4.68
C PRO A 598 5.37 22.23 -3.16
N ALA A 599 4.40 21.51 -2.58
CA ALA A 599 4.28 21.42 -1.13
C ALA A 599 5.57 20.80 -0.54
N PRO A 600 6.07 21.25 0.62
CA PRO A 600 7.35 20.80 1.16
C PRO A 600 7.42 19.28 1.33
N TYR A 601 6.33 18.66 1.76
CA TYR A 601 6.25 17.22 1.97
C TYR A 601 6.03 16.41 0.67
N SER A 602 5.51 17.01 -0.40
CA SER A 602 5.11 16.29 -1.61
C SER A 602 6.29 15.55 -2.22
N SER A 603 6.20 14.21 -2.20
CA SER A 603 7.17 13.28 -2.76
C SER A 603 7.40 13.53 -4.25
N ALA A 604 8.57 13.10 -4.72
CA ALA A 604 9.09 13.41 -6.04
C ALA A 604 9.71 12.19 -6.72
N GLY A 605 9.65 12.19 -8.05
CA GLY A 605 10.31 11.19 -8.88
C GLY A 605 11.83 11.15 -8.69
N GLY A 606 12.44 10.06 -9.13
CA GLY A 606 13.86 9.79 -8.97
C GLY A 606 14.76 10.65 -9.86
N LEU A 607 15.84 11.21 -9.30
CA LEU A 607 16.88 11.92 -10.04
C LEU A 607 18.28 11.34 -9.79
N LEU A 608 19.04 11.11 -10.86
CA LEU A 608 20.43 10.64 -10.85
C LEU A 608 21.40 11.81 -11.02
N ASN A 609 22.51 11.74 -10.29
CA ASN A 609 23.64 12.63 -10.55
C ASN A 609 24.29 12.24 -11.89
N THR A 610 24.70 13.23 -12.67
CA THR A 610 25.44 13.00 -13.92
C THR A 610 26.60 14.00 -14.00
N ASN A 611 27.47 13.82 -14.99
CA ASN A 611 28.48 14.83 -15.35
C ASN A 611 27.88 16.00 -16.18
N GLY A 612 26.59 15.92 -16.53
CA GLY A 612 25.89 16.93 -17.30
C GLY A 612 25.49 18.18 -16.49
N PRO A 613 24.84 19.16 -17.14
CA PRO A 613 24.43 20.41 -16.50
C PRO A 613 23.16 20.28 -15.63
N ALA A 614 22.40 19.19 -15.79
CA ALA A 614 21.20 18.88 -15.00
C ALA A 614 21.15 17.37 -14.69
N PRO A 615 20.52 16.96 -13.57
CA PRO A 615 20.38 15.55 -13.23
C PRO A 615 19.42 14.86 -14.20
N GLU A 616 19.51 13.53 -14.28
CA GLU A 616 18.65 12.73 -15.14
C GLU A 616 17.52 12.06 -14.36
N ILE A 617 16.37 11.90 -15.00
CA ILE A 617 15.17 11.26 -14.47
C ILE A 617 15.35 9.74 -14.51
N TRP A 618 15.00 9.05 -13.43
CA TRP A 618 14.92 7.59 -13.39
C TRP A 618 13.61 7.09 -12.79
N GLY A 619 13.19 5.89 -13.20
CA GLY A 619 11.95 5.27 -12.74
C GLY A 619 10.70 6.03 -13.18
N GLN A 620 9.60 5.80 -12.48
CA GLN A 620 8.34 6.51 -12.72
C GLN A 620 8.31 7.86 -11.99
N HIS A 621 7.58 8.82 -12.55
CA HIS A 621 7.55 10.23 -12.10
C HIS A 621 6.14 10.73 -11.85
N VAL A 622 6.03 11.86 -11.16
CA VAL A 622 4.77 12.58 -11.01
C VAL A 622 4.24 12.94 -12.40
N ASP A 623 2.98 12.61 -12.67
CA ASP A 623 2.32 12.93 -13.92
C ASP A 623 1.64 14.30 -13.85
N ILE A 624 0.98 14.56 -12.71
CA ILE A 624 0.04 15.66 -12.51
C ILE A 624 0.26 16.26 -11.11
N CYS A 625 0.00 17.55 -10.93
CA CYS A 625 -0.14 18.15 -9.61
C CYS A 625 -1.52 18.77 -9.37
N ALA A 626 -1.96 18.76 -8.11
CA ALA A 626 -3.15 19.44 -7.64
C ALA A 626 -2.89 20.12 -6.30
N VAL A 627 -3.82 20.97 -5.85
CA VAL A 627 -3.66 21.69 -4.58
C VAL A 627 -3.63 20.68 -3.44
N SER A 628 -2.60 20.74 -2.60
CA SER A 628 -2.57 20.01 -1.32
C SER A 628 -2.61 20.96 -0.12
N ASP A 629 -2.18 22.21 -0.30
CA ASP A 629 -2.20 23.26 0.71
C ASP A 629 -2.74 24.57 0.13
N ARG A 630 -3.54 25.31 0.89
CA ARG A 630 -4.05 26.62 0.45
C ARG A 630 -2.95 27.70 0.47
N SER A 631 -2.16 27.76 1.55
CA SER A 631 -1.02 28.67 1.65
C SER A 631 0.05 28.10 2.60
N PRO A 632 1.28 28.68 2.64
CA PRO A 632 2.31 28.26 3.59
C PRO A 632 1.91 28.41 5.06
N VAL A 633 0.93 29.26 5.37
CA VAL A 633 0.43 29.51 6.74
C VAL A 633 -0.94 28.87 7.02
N LEU A 634 -1.65 28.46 5.97
CA LEU A 634 -2.92 27.74 6.04
C LEU A 634 -2.80 26.45 5.21
N PRO A 635 -2.10 25.42 5.73
CA PRO A 635 -1.94 24.18 5.01
C PRO A 635 -3.27 23.43 4.90
N GLY A 636 -3.30 22.46 3.99
CA GLY A 636 -4.41 21.58 3.74
C GLY A 636 -5.51 22.14 2.83
N THR A 637 -6.21 21.21 2.21
CA THR A 637 -7.43 21.43 1.40
C THR A 637 -8.68 21.34 2.27
N VAL A 638 -9.82 21.82 1.77
CA VAL A 638 -11.10 21.81 2.50
C VAL A 638 -12.09 20.93 1.75
N ALA A 639 -12.73 19.99 2.45
CA ALA A 639 -13.75 19.10 1.92
C ALA A 639 -14.92 18.96 2.92
N GLN A 640 -15.94 18.17 2.57
CA GLN A 640 -17.00 17.80 3.51
C GLN A 640 -16.49 16.74 4.50
N GLY A 641 -17.07 16.75 5.68
CA GLY A 641 -16.78 15.76 6.73
C GLY A 641 -17.65 14.52 6.61
N VAL A 642 -17.68 13.74 7.68
CA VAL A 642 -18.48 12.50 7.77
C VAL A 642 -19.97 12.83 7.68
N TYR A 643 -20.44 13.74 8.54
CA TYR A 643 -21.84 14.14 8.59
C TYR A 643 -22.18 15.26 7.61
N SER A 644 -23.41 15.28 7.12
CA SER A 644 -23.96 16.39 6.33
C SER A 644 -23.80 17.71 7.07
N GLY A 645 -23.02 18.63 6.51
CA GLY A 645 -22.72 19.94 7.11
C GLY A 645 -21.37 20.01 7.84
N ALA A 646 -20.75 18.87 8.14
CA ALA A 646 -19.40 18.81 8.67
C ALA A 646 -18.35 19.24 7.62
N ARG A 647 -17.18 19.69 8.11
CA ARG A 647 -16.05 20.10 7.28
C ARG A 647 -14.81 19.32 7.67
N SER A 648 -13.99 19.03 6.67
CA SER A 648 -12.69 18.38 6.85
C SER A 648 -11.58 19.27 6.29
N ILE A 649 -10.42 19.28 6.96
CA ILE A 649 -9.18 19.84 6.44
C ILE A 649 -8.14 18.72 6.41
N LEU A 650 -7.52 18.50 5.27
CA LEU A 650 -6.50 17.46 5.09
C LEU A 650 -5.23 18.06 4.50
N ILE A 651 -4.10 17.77 5.15
CA ILE A 651 -2.75 18.10 4.68
C ILE A 651 -2.16 16.83 4.07
N GLY A 652 -1.68 16.89 2.83
CA GLY A 652 -1.07 15.74 2.18
C GLY A 652 -1.44 15.63 0.70
N THR A 653 -0.64 14.89 -0.04
CA THR A 653 -0.89 14.55 -1.45
C THR A 653 -2.18 13.73 -1.63
N SER A 654 -2.64 13.04 -0.58
CA SER A 654 -3.96 12.41 -0.54
C SER A 654 -5.12 13.39 -0.76
N GLY A 655 -4.98 14.68 -0.42
CA GLY A 655 -6.00 15.71 -0.75
C GLY A 655 -5.90 16.25 -2.18
N ALA A 656 -4.77 16.02 -2.86
CA ALA A 656 -4.52 16.42 -4.25
C ALA A 656 -5.05 15.37 -5.24
N ALA A 657 -4.77 14.08 -5.01
CA ALA A 657 -5.20 12.96 -5.86
C ALA A 657 -6.70 12.96 -6.24
N PRO A 658 -7.65 13.11 -5.30
CA PRO A 658 -9.07 13.05 -5.63
C PRO A 658 -9.56 14.23 -6.47
N GLN A 659 -8.87 15.38 -6.47
CA GLN A 659 -9.19 16.50 -7.37
C GLN A 659 -8.89 16.13 -8.82
N VAL A 660 -7.76 15.46 -9.06
CA VAL A 660 -7.39 14.94 -10.38
C VAL A 660 -8.38 13.86 -10.81
N ALA A 661 -8.73 12.92 -9.92
CA ALA A 661 -9.71 11.89 -10.21
C ALA A 661 -11.08 12.49 -10.61
N ARG A 662 -11.54 13.53 -9.89
CA ARG A 662 -12.76 14.28 -10.20
C ARG A 662 -12.69 14.91 -11.59
N SER A 663 -11.58 15.57 -11.93
CA SER A 663 -11.40 16.20 -13.24
C SER A 663 -11.41 15.17 -14.38
N ILE A 664 -10.72 14.04 -14.21
CA ILE A 664 -10.67 12.96 -15.21
C ILE A 664 -12.08 12.37 -15.42
N VAL A 665 -12.80 12.00 -14.35
CA VAL A 665 -14.10 11.34 -14.50
C VAL A 665 -15.13 12.26 -15.15
N ARG A 666 -15.09 13.56 -14.84
CA ARG A 666 -15.97 14.54 -15.47
C ARG A 666 -15.69 14.67 -16.96
N ALA A 667 -14.42 14.78 -17.35
CA ALA A 667 -14.03 14.84 -18.77
C ALA A 667 -14.49 13.59 -19.53
N LEU A 668 -14.32 12.40 -18.95
CA LEU A 668 -14.78 11.14 -19.55
C LEU A 668 -16.31 11.08 -19.67
N ALA A 669 -17.05 11.51 -18.65
CA ALA A 669 -18.51 11.59 -18.70
C ALA A 669 -19.02 12.59 -19.75
N ASP A 670 -18.22 13.59 -20.10
CA ASP A 670 -18.50 14.55 -21.18
C ASP A 670 -18.03 14.07 -22.57
N GLY A 671 -17.40 12.89 -22.65
CA GLY A 671 -16.85 12.34 -23.90
C GLY A 671 -15.59 13.08 -24.39
N LEU A 672 -14.85 13.72 -23.48
CA LEU A 672 -13.66 14.51 -23.76
C LEU A 672 -12.37 13.74 -23.42
N ASP A 673 -11.25 14.30 -23.86
CA ASP A 673 -9.92 13.84 -23.44
C ASP A 673 -9.80 13.93 -21.90
N PRO A 674 -9.32 12.89 -21.20
CA PRO A 674 -9.25 12.84 -19.73
C PRO A 674 -8.41 13.95 -19.11
N MET A 675 -7.47 14.55 -19.85
CA MET A 675 -6.64 15.66 -19.38
C MET A 675 -7.18 17.03 -19.81
N SER A 676 -8.31 17.10 -20.52
CA SER A 676 -8.86 18.35 -21.07
C SER A 676 -9.20 19.40 -20.01
N GLY A 677 -9.48 18.95 -18.78
CA GLY A 677 -9.74 19.83 -17.63
C GLY A 677 -8.48 20.39 -16.96
N MET A 678 -7.28 20.07 -17.45
CA MET A 678 -6.01 20.38 -16.79
C MET A 678 -5.10 21.26 -17.66
N ALA A 679 -4.25 22.05 -17.01
CA ALA A 679 -3.28 22.89 -17.70
C ALA A 679 -1.94 22.17 -17.89
N THR A 680 -1.40 22.17 -19.12
CA THR A 680 -0.04 21.70 -19.38
C THR A 680 0.98 22.66 -18.76
N GLN A 681 1.97 22.10 -18.06
CA GLN A 681 3.07 22.83 -17.43
C GLN A 681 4.30 22.86 -18.33
N VAL A 682 4.96 24.00 -18.40
CA VAL A 682 6.20 24.21 -19.17
C VAL A 682 7.27 24.78 -18.24
N TYR A 683 8.42 24.12 -18.19
CA TYR A 683 9.54 24.47 -17.31
C TYR A 683 10.70 25.04 -18.13
N ASN A 684 10.69 26.35 -18.36
CA ASN A 684 11.68 27.07 -19.19
C ASN A 684 12.44 28.14 -18.39
N TYR A 685 12.87 27.81 -17.17
CA TYR A 685 13.74 28.69 -16.39
C TYR A 685 15.18 28.63 -16.92
N GLU A 686 15.93 29.73 -16.77
CA GLU A 686 17.35 29.80 -17.17
C GLU A 686 18.22 28.74 -16.48
N ASN A 687 17.87 28.36 -15.24
CA ASN A 687 18.54 27.29 -14.53
C ASN A 687 17.97 25.91 -14.96
N PRO A 688 18.72 25.09 -15.71
CA PRO A 688 18.24 23.78 -16.17
C PRO A 688 17.97 22.80 -15.02
N ILE A 689 18.70 22.90 -13.90
CA ILE A 689 18.48 22.08 -12.70
C ILE A 689 17.12 22.38 -12.10
N LYS A 690 16.72 23.66 -12.07
CA LYS A 690 15.40 24.08 -11.59
C LYS A 690 14.29 23.46 -12.45
N ASN A 691 14.46 23.41 -13.77
CA ASN A 691 13.48 22.81 -14.68
C ASN A 691 13.25 21.34 -14.37
N VAL A 692 14.34 20.56 -14.27
CA VAL A 692 14.27 19.12 -13.96
C VAL A 692 13.67 18.88 -12.57
N HIS A 693 14.10 19.64 -11.56
CA HIS A 693 13.60 19.50 -10.19
C HIS A 693 12.11 19.81 -10.09
N LEU A 694 11.63 20.88 -10.73
CA LEU A 694 10.21 21.23 -10.71
C LEU A 694 9.38 20.20 -11.49
N LYS A 695 9.86 19.74 -12.65
CA LYS A 695 9.18 18.67 -13.40
C LYS A 695 9.04 17.38 -12.58
N ALA A 696 10.10 16.95 -11.89
CA ALA A 696 10.06 15.77 -11.03
C ALA A 696 9.13 15.91 -9.80
N ARG A 697 8.76 17.14 -9.42
CA ARG A 697 7.90 17.46 -8.25
C ARG A 697 6.47 17.84 -8.60
N LEU A 698 6.21 18.30 -9.82
CA LEU A 698 4.91 18.85 -10.24
C LEU A 698 4.33 18.17 -11.49
N GLY A 699 5.12 17.36 -12.20
CA GLY A 699 4.68 16.64 -13.38
C GLY A 699 4.40 17.53 -14.59
N THR A 700 3.67 16.98 -15.55
CA THR A 700 3.38 17.61 -16.84
C THR A 700 2.08 18.39 -16.82
N TYR A 701 1.10 17.99 -16.00
CA TYR A 701 -0.21 18.63 -15.93
C TYR A 701 -0.47 19.23 -14.55
N LYS A 702 -1.34 20.25 -14.52
CA LYS A 702 -1.80 20.90 -13.31
C LYS A 702 -3.31 20.95 -13.29
N SER A 703 -3.91 20.34 -12.28
CA SER A 703 -5.35 20.41 -12.05
C SER A 703 -5.76 21.81 -11.57
N PRO A 704 -6.91 22.34 -12.02
CA PRO A 704 -7.49 23.52 -11.40
C PRO A 704 -7.83 23.26 -9.93
N PRO A 705 -7.80 24.28 -9.07
CA PRO A 705 -8.18 24.14 -7.67
C PRO A 705 -9.68 23.88 -7.54
N LEU A 706 -10.06 22.88 -6.74
CA LEU A 706 -11.48 22.59 -6.48
C LEU A 706 -12.16 23.68 -5.61
N TRP A 707 -11.37 24.32 -4.73
CA TRP A 707 -11.83 25.39 -3.85
C TRP A 707 -11.33 26.77 -4.32
N ALA A 708 -12.27 27.71 -4.47
CA ALA A 708 -12.04 29.09 -4.91
C ALA A 708 -12.62 30.11 -3.92
N GLY A 709 -12.37 29.94 -2.62
CA GLY A 709 -12.68 30.98 -1.62
C GLY A 709 -11.50 31.92 -1.42
N GLU A 710 -11.79 33.17 -1.06
CA GLU A 710 -10.81 34.11 -0.52
C GLU A 710 -10.31 33.69 0.87
#